data_AF-C5BWF8-F1
#
_entry.id   AF-C5BWF8-F1
#
_cell.length_a   1.000
_cell.length_b   1.000
_cell.length_c   1.000
_cell.angle_alpha   90.00
_cell.angle_beta   90.00
_cell.angle_gamma   90.00
#
_symmetry.space_group_name_H-M   'P 1'
#
loop_
_entity.id
_entity.type
_entity.pdbx_description
1 polymer ?
#
loop_
_entity_poly.entity_id
_entity_poly.type
_entity_poly.pdbx_seq_one_letter_code
_entity_poly.pdbx_strand_id
1 'polypeptide(L)'
;MLEVDDIRLVDGYTVHGDDTSDSTFYIFPNGPAFARTPDGGLQLRFIEYEQLRLEGEDTFGGFVVFSADLAIPAETEAAIKAKLQEEVTRKYAGREAPQVTLAPINWAKGSVTLLLEDGGALVEKKHGAAIPSLYNTNVACFALELTDIGTAVFKNTLSTGANSAITVIYNLEYFGRLPKMHAWGEWHAEKFYSFFQSVDYEENTWSEDSYTEVVESSRYNSEVQTIGGDFVDNPNLTAEENAKIQSEIRTAIQSMLAEQVERNLLTAAAEVDPNVKSLYDEQDFENIQRTISSTQIANVRVDLTESKATLISKHPQGQLPSITTLKDAEGNALKWEDYYTKISADEFFKDKRVNVRVNAPFENLPIHTVAVSMTYPFGPQPKTDSETFTSADDVWEFESLVHDGKRDVTYTYTVNYENSAFSFTSEEFTESGDEVVINVDDLGVLSVDIAADGIDFARVPRTSVELRYDGATPVVKTLNLTAEAPNAQVREVIKEARTTPVTYKVTYSLDDGRDVTGTPGTIDVGQTTLSVRDPFGAPRTITFRALGDLANEIASVTIDATYTDPGNDYTQKKTAVLSADMPFLEWAFPVFDDTAGSVTYSGFISRKDGTTEPFGPTTTTDSIIAVGEIVADKLDVTIMTNLVDWTKVKVVLVALAYLDETNAVRERKDFTFDAPAATPPVWTIPLKDPAKTDFTSTITFFLMDGTRKVVGPTTETGTTIFPELPA
;
A
#
# COMPACT_ATOMS: atom_id res chain seq x y z
N MET A 1 -2.59 36.95 52.28
CA MET A 1 -1.99 36.04 51.27
C MET A 1 -1.71 34.71 51.94
N LEU A 2 -1.82 33.61 51.19
CA LEU A 2 -1.60 32.25 51.70
C LEU A 2 -0.20 32.08 52.32
N GLU A 3 -0.15 31.67 53.59
CA GLU A 3 1.07 31.39 54.34
C GLU A 3 1.48 29.91 54.23
N VAL A 4 2.72 29.67 53.81
CA VAL A 4 3.16 28.34 53.34
C VAL A 4 3.37 27.37 54.50
N ASP A 5 3.72 27.84 55.69
CA ASP A 5 4.01 27.05 56.88
C ASP A 5 2.81 26.89 57.84
N ASP A 6 1.76 27.70 57.69
CA ASP A 6 0.52 27.55 58.48
C ASP A 6 -0.40 26.47 57.89
N ILE A 7 0.06 25.21 57.92
CA ILE A 7 -0.58 24.05 57.29
C ILE A 7 -1.34 23.21 58.31
N ARG A 8 -2.55 22.78 57.95
CA ARG A 8 -3.27 21.73 58.66
C ARG A 8 -3.98 20.77 57.70
N LEU A 9 -4.28 19.56 58.18
CA LEU A 9 -5.06 18.57 57.48
C LEU A 9 -6.46 18.50 58.11
N VAL A 10 -7.50 18.89 57.35
CA VAL A 10 -8.89 18.89 57.82
C VAL A 10 -9.74 18.11 56.84
N ASP A 11 -10.40 17.05 57.32
CA ASP A 11 -11.24 16.17 56.50
C ASP A 11 -10.55 15.62 55.23
N GLY A 12 -9.24 15.40 55.33
CA GLY A 12 -8.42 14.89 54.22
C GLY A 12 -8.00 15.96 53.21
N TYR A 13 -8.25 17.24 53.48
CA TYR A 13 -7.82 18.38 52.66
C TYR A 13 -6.70 19.15 53.35
N THR A 14 -5.75 19.62 52.55
CA THR A 14 -4.68 20.50 53.04
C THR A 14 -5.19 21.94 53.09
N VAL A 15 -5.15 22.56 54.25
CA VAL A 15 -5.67 23.92 54.48
C VAL A 15 -4.56 24.82 55.02
N HIS A 16 -4.38 25.96 54.36
CA HIS A 16 -3.41 26.98 54.72
C HIS A 16 -4.08 28.23 55.31
N GLY A 17 -3.37 28.94 56.20
CA GLY A 17 -3.81 30.22 56.75
C GLY A 17 -3.41 31.41 55.88
N ASP A 18 -3.83 32.60 56.29
CA ASP A 18 -3.49 33.88 55.68
C ASP A 18 -2.47 34.65 56.52
N ASP A 19 -1.45 35.23 55.87
CA ASP A 19 -0.35 35.98 56.52
C ASP A 19 -0.79 37.25 57.29
N THR A 20 -2.00 37.75 57.04
CA THR A 20 -2.54 38.97 57.65
C THR A 20 -3.84 38.75 58.41
N SER A 21 -4.52 37.62 58.22
CA SER A 21 -5.82 37.32 58.81
C SER A 21 -5.85 35.96 59.50
N ASP A 22 -6.04 36.00 60.81
CA ASP A 22 -6.21 34.82 61.67
C ASP A 22 -7.50 34.01 61.40
N SER A 23 -8.37 34.48 60.49
CA SER A 23 -9.66 33.85 60.18
C SER A 23 -9.87 33.56 58.69
N THR A 24 -8.88 33.87 57.86
CA THR A 24 -8.93 33.57 56.42
C THR A 24 -8.11 32.33 56.13
N PHE A 25 -8.70 31.37 55.42
CA PHE A 25 -8.04 30.11 55.08
C PHE A 25 -8.21 29.77 53.60
N TYR A 26 -7.28 28.96 53.11
CA TYR A 26 -7.19 28.51 51.72
C TYR A 26 -7.18 26.98 51.68
N ILE A 27 -8.13 26.37 50.97
CA ILE A 27 -8.23 24.92 50.86
C ILE A 27 -7.61 24.48 49.54
N PHE A 28 -6.65 23.55 49.60
CA PHE A 28 -6.12 22.91 48.40
C PHE A 28 -7.01 21.74 47.99
N PRO A 29 -7.41 21.65 46.71
CA PRO A 29 -8.16 20.52 46.20
C PRO A 29 -7.28 19.26 46.13
N ASN A 30 -7.89 18.10 46.36
CA ASN A 30 -7.18 16.81 46.34
C ASN A 30 -6.90 16.31 44.92
N GLY A 31 -7.91 16.32 44.06
CA GLY A 31 -7.80 15.79 42.70
C GLY A 31 -8.94 16.25 41.79
N PRO A 32 -8.80 16.00 40.48
CA PRO A 32 -9.76 16.45 39.49
C PRO A 32 -11.06 15.62 39.51
N ALA A 33 -12.17 16.30 39.22
CA ALA A 33 -13.49 15.70 39.02
C ALA A 33 -14.13 16.28 37.75
N PHE A 34 -15.25 15.70 37.30
CA PHE A 34 -16.05 16.32 36.24
C PHE A 34 -16.65 17.64 36.74
N ALA A 35 -16.46 18.71 35.97
CA ALA A 35 -17.04 20.00 36.29
C ALA A 35 -18.57 19.91 36.23
N ARG A 36 -19.23 20.64 37.13
CA ARG A 36 -20.69 20.61 37.28
C ARG A 36 -21.36 21.74 36.50
N THR A 37 -22.57 21.48 36.00
CA THR A 37 -23.48 22.51 35.52
C THR A 37 -24.24 23.15 36.70
N PRO A 38 -24.87 24.33 36.53
CA PRO A 38 -25.58 25.01 37.63
C PRO A 38 -26.71 24.19 38.28
N ASP A 39 -27.29 23.24 37.54
CA ASP A 39 -28.32 22.29 37.98
C ASP A 39 -27.75 20.99 38.59
N GLY A 40 -26.42 20.91 38.80
CA GLY A 40 -25.77 19.75 39.42
C GLY A 40 -25.45 18.61 38.46
N GLY A 41 -25.82 18.71 37.19
CA GLY A 41 -25.39 17.80 36.12
C GLY A 41 -23.88 17.89 35.85
N LEU A 42 -23.37 17.01 34.99
CA LEU A 42 -21.98 17.04 34.53
C LEU A 42 -21.87 17.88 33.25
N GLN A 43 -20.81 18.66 33.15
CA GLN A 43 -20.36 19.21 31.86
C GLN A 43 -19.69 18.09 31.06
N LEU A 44 -20.51 17.15 30.57
CA LEU A 44 -20.07 16.00 29.78
C LEU A 44 -21.12 15.65 28.74
N ARG A 45 -20.67 15.26 27.55
CA ARG A 45 -21.51 14.69 26.50
C ARG A 45 -20.73 13.61 25.77
N PHE A 46 -21.31 12.43 25.66
CA PHE A 46 -20.80 11.31 24.88
C PHE A 46 -21.75 11.03 23.71
N ILE A 47 -21.21 11.01 22.50
CA ILE A 47 -21.95 10.71 21.28
C ILE A 47 -21.32 9.48 20.62
N GLU A 48 -22.10 8.41 20.47
CA GLU A 48 -21.72 7.23 19.67
C GLU A 48 -22.32 7.36 18.28
N TYR A 49 -21.54 7.07 17.24
CA TYR A 49 -22.05 6.96 15.89
C TYR A 49 -22.61 5.56 15.64
N GLU A 50 -23.78 5.47 15.01
CA GLU A 50 -24.37 4.19 14.61
C GLU A 50 -23.60 3.51 13.49
N GLN A 51 -23.03 4.32 12.59
CA GLN A 51 -22.12 3.91 11.53
C GLN A 51 -20.78 4.62 11.74
N LEU A 52 -19.68 3.91 11.54
CA LEU A 52 -18.35 4.49 11.69
C LEU A 52 -18.15 5.61 10.66
N ARG A 53 -17.70 6.79 11.11
CA ARG A 53 -17.30 7.87 10.21
C ARG A 53 -15.88 7.58 9.73
N LEU A 54 -15.65 7.66 8.42
CA LEU A 54 -14.33 7.48 7.81
C LEU A 54 -13.81 8.83 7.32
N GLU A 55 -12.54 9.14 7.61
CA GLU A 55 -11.84 10.32 7.09
C GLU A 55 -10.43 9.88 6.66
N GLY A 56 -10.22 9.58 5.38
CA GLY A 56 -8.97 8.97 4.92
C GLY A 56 -8.85 7.52 5.42
N GLU A 57 -7.74 7.20 6.11
CA GLU A 57 -7.52 5.89 6.75
C GLU A 57 -8.10 5.84 8.19
N ASP A 58 -8.51 6.99 8.74
CA ASP A 58 -8.93 7.10 10.14
C ASP A 58 -10.40 6.68 10.31
N THR A 59 -10.70 5.99 11.41
CA THR A 59 -12.03 5.42 11.70
C THR A 59 -12.57 5.94 13.02
N PHE A 60 -13.65 6.73 12.95
CA PHE A 60 -14.25 7.40 14.10
C PHE A 60 -15.52 6.68 14.55
N GLY A 61 -15.55 6.21 15.80
CA GLY A 61 -16.71 5.56 16.42
C GLY A 61 -17.60 6.50 17.22
N GLY A 62 -17.09 7.67 17.61
CA GLY A 62 -17.82 8.61 18.42
C GLY A 62 -16.98 9.80 18.88
N PHE A 63 -17.59 10.64 19.72
CA PHE A 63 -16.98 11.84 20.24
C PHE A 63 -17.41 12.09 21.68
N VAL A 64 -16.49 12.54 22.53
CA VAL A 64 -16.77 12.91 23.92
C VAL A 64 -16.26 14.31 24.22
N VAL A 65 -17.13 15.17 24.75
CA VAL A 65 -16.77 16.48 25.31
C VAL A 65 -16.95 16.41 26.80
N PHE A 66 -15.99 16.92 27.55
CA PHE A 66 -16.15 17.09 28.99
C PHE A 66 -15.29 18.22 29.53
N SER A 67 -15.69 18.73 30.68
CA SER A 67 -14.89 19.64 31.48
C SER A 67 -14.46 18.95 32.76
N ALA A 68 -13.20 19.15 33.15
CA ALA A 68 -12.69 18.75 34.46
C ALA A 68 -12.44 20.01 35.31
N ASP A 69 -12.61 19.89 36.62
CA ASP A 69 -12.26 20.96 37.56
C ASP A 69 -11.72 20.39 38.88
N LEU A 70 -11.33 21.30 39.77
CA LEU A 70 -10.81 21.03 41.10
C LEU A 70 -11.78 21.51 42.19
N ALA A 71 -13.09 21.35 41.97
CA ALA A 71 -14.10 21.75 42.92
C ALA A 71 -14.01 20.93 44.23
N ILE A 72 -14.24 21.61 45.37
CA ILE A 72 -14.38 20.96 46.66
C ILE A 72 -15.89 20.76 46.90
N PRO A 73 -16.36 19.56 47.30
CA PRO A 73 -17.78 19.36 47.59
C PRO A 73 -18.29 20.31 48.66
N ALA A 74 -19.45 20.93 48.44
CA ALA A 74 -20.00 21.96 49.33
C ALA A 74 -20.18 21.48 50.78
N GLU A 75 -20.58 20.22 50.99
CA GLU A 75 -20.68 19.63 52.33
C GLU A 75 -19.31 19.53 53.03
N THR A 76 -18.26 19.22 52.26
CA THR A 76 -16.90 19.14 52.78
C THR A 76 -16.35 20.53 53.09
N GLU A 77 -16.60 21.51 52.22
CA GLU A 77 -16.24 22.90 52.47
C GLU A 77 -16.91 23.44 53.74
N ALA A 78 -18.20 23.15 53.94
CA ALA A 78 -18.94 23.52 55.15
C ALA A 78 -18.38 22.83 56.42
N ALA A 79 -18.03 21.55 56.33
CA ALA A 79 -17.43 20.80 57.44
C ALA A 79 -16.04 21.35 57.82
N ILE A 80 -15.19 21.63 56.84
CA ILE A 80 -13.88 22.26 57.04
C ILE A 80 -14.06 23.64 57.68
N LYS A 81 -14.98 24.47 57.17
CA LYS A 81 -15.28 25.79 57.72
C LYS A 81 -15.71 25.73 59.19
N ALA A 82 -16.55 24.76 59.56
CA ALA A 82 -16.99 24.58 60.94
C ALA A 82 -15.82 24.23 61.87
N LYS A 83 -14.94 23.32 61.47
CA LYS A 83 -13.74 22.94 62.25
C LYS A 83 -12.75 24.08 62.40
N LEU A 84 -12.52 24.85 61.34
CA LEU A 84 -11.70 26.05 61.40
C LEU A 84 -12.34 27.11 62.32
N GLN A 85 -13.67 27.22 62.33
CA GLN A 85 -14.36 28.15 63.22
C GLN A 85 -14.16 27.76 64.69
N GLU A 86 -14.19 26.47 65.03
CA GLU A 86 -13.86 26.00 66.39
C GLU A 86 -12.42 26.35 66.79
N GLU A 87 -11.47 26.21 65.86
CA GLU A 87 -10.06 26.59 66.07
C GLU A 87 -9.91 28.09 66.32
N VAL A 88 -10.52 28.93 65.49
CA VAL A 88 -10.52 30.39 65.66
C VAL A 88 -11.21 30.78 66.96
N THR A 89 -12.38 30.24 67.27
CA THR A 89 -13.07 30.53 68.54
C THR A 89 -12.21 30.17 69.75
N ARG A 90 -11.44 29.07 69.69
CA ARG A 90 -10.49 28.70 70.75
C ARG A 90 -9.32 29.67 70.85
N LYS A 91 -8.76 30.12 69.71
CA LYS A 91 -7.67 31.11 69.66
C LYS A 91 -8.08 32.46 70.28
N TYR A 92 -9.34 32.85 70.12
CA TYR A 92 -9.91 34.08 70.65
C TYR A 92 -10.64 33.90 71.99
N ALA A 93 -10.36 32.82 72.75
CA ALA A 93 -11.02 32.57 74.03
C ALA A 93 -10.98 33.79 74.97
N GLY A 94 -12.16 34.25 75.40
CA GLY A 94 -12.32 35.46 76.23
C GLY A 94 -12.50 36.77 75.45
N ARG A 95 -12.56 36.72 74.11
CA ARG A 95 -12.91 37.83 73.22
C ARG A 95 -13.91 37.37 72.16
N GLU A 96 -14.53 38.30 71.45
CA GLU A 96 -15.37 37.97 70.29
C GLU A 96 -14.50 37.44 69.16
N ALA A 97 -14.78 36.23 68.68
CA ALA A 97 -14.02 35.57 67.64
C ALA A 97 -14.52 35.97 66.24
N PRO A 98 -13.63 36.31 65.29
CA PRO A 98 -14.02 36.59 63.91
C PRO A 98 -14.62 35.34 63.24
N GLN A 99 -15.46 35.58 62.21
CA GLN A 99 -16.03 34.52 61.39
C GLN A 99 -15.01 34.05 60.35
N VAL A 100 -14.89 32.74 60.21
CA VAL A 100 -13.99 32.12 59.23
C VAL A 100 -14.43 32.46 57.80
N THR A 101 -13.46 32.88 57.00
CA THR A 101 -13.61 33.13 55.56
C THR A 101 -12.73 32.15 54.80
N LEU A 102 -13.30 31.44 53.83
CA LEU A 102 -12.56 30.62 52.89
C LEU A 102 -12.30 31.45 51.63
N ALA A 103 -11.03 31.70 51.33
CA ALA A 103 -10.62 32.46 50.16
C ALA A 103 -10.14 31.52 49.05
N PRO A 104 -10.38 31.86 47.77
CA PRO A 104 -9.83 31.07 46.66
C PRO A 104 -8.31 31.23 46.60
N ILE A 105 -7.64 30.18 46.13
CA ILE A 105 -6.21 30.27 45.81
C ILE A 105 -6.07 31.07 44.51
N ASN A 106 -5.25 32.12 44.55
CA ASN A 106 -4.94 32.94 43.38
C ASN A 106 -3.83 32.27 42.57
N TRP A 107 -4.21 31.47 41.58
CA TRP A 107 -3.28 30.80 40.67
C TRP A 107 -2.67 31.80 39.69
N ALA A 108 -1.34 31.82 39.61
CA ALA A 108 -0.58 32.71 38.73
C ALA A 108 -0.37 32.09 37.35
N LYS A 109 -0.18 30.77 37.27
CA LYS A 109 -0.03 30.01 36.03
C LYS A 109 -0.61 28.61 36.18
N GLY A 110 -0.93 27.99 35.06
CA GLY A 110 -1.19 26.57 35.08
C GLY A 110 -1.39 25.95 33.72
N SER A 111 -1.23 24.63 33.68
CA SER A 111 -1.55 23.79 32.52
C SER A 111 -2.31 22.55 32.95
N VAL A 112 -3.04 21.93 32.02
CA VAL A 112 -3.73 20.66 32.23
C VAL A 112 -3.37 19.70 31.11
N THR A 113 -3.13 18.44 31.46
CA THR A 113 -2.81 17.37 30.52
C THR A 113 -3.71 16.18 30.75
N LEU A 114 -4.21 15.60 29.65
CA LEU A 114 -4.83 14.28 29.65
C LEU A 114 -3.76 13.23 29.35
N LEU A 115 -3.72 12.16 30.14
CA LEU A 115 -2.85 11.00 29.89
C LEU A 115 -3.47 10.09 28.80
N LEU A 116 -3.63 10.66 27.61
CA LEU A 116 -4.14 10.03 26.40
C LEU A 116 -3.34 10.54 25.19
N GLU A 117 -2.89 9.61 24.35
CA GLU A 117 -2.16 9.90 23.12
C GLU A 117 -3.11 10.31 21.98
N ASP A 118 -2.64 11.24 21.15
CA ASP A 118 -3.33 11.71 19.95
C ASP A 118 -2.95 10.80 18.77
N GLY A 119 -3.90 10.42 17.90
CA GLY A 119 -3.67 9.38 16.88
C GLY A 119 -3.33 8.00 17.45
N GLY A 120 -3.80 7.71 18.67
CA GLY A 120 -3.55 6.46 19.38
C GLY A 120 -4.71 5.47 19.24
N ALA A 121 -4.57 4.27 19.80
CA ALA A 121 -5.57 3.20 19.66
C ALA A 121 -6.98 3.54 20.19
N LEU A 122 -7.10 4.54 21.06
CA LEU A 122 -8.37 4.95 21.70
C LEU A 122 -8.87 6.34 21.25
N VAL A 123 -7.97 7.22 20.81
CA VAL A 123 -8.30 8.62 20.51
C VAL A 123 -7.61 8.97 19.20
N GLU A 124 -8.42 9.36 18.21
CA GLU A 124 -7.91 9.84 16.92
C GLU A 124 -7.44 11.29 17.04
N LYS A 125 -8.30 12.16 17.58
CA LYS A 125 -8.01 13.59 17.72
C LYS A 125 -8.37 14.10 19.11
N LYS A 126 -7.43 14.79 19.77
CA LYS A 126 -7.63 15.49 21.04
C LYS A 126 -7.70 17.00 20.84
N HIS A 127 -8.82 17.58 21.23
CA HIS A 127 -9.06 19.01 21.28
C HIS A 127 -9.27 19.46 22.74
N GLY A 128 -8.88 20.68 23.08
CA GLY A 128 -9.11 21.21 24.42
C GLY A 128 -8.12 22.29 24.84
N ALA A 129 -8.45 22.98 25.93
CA ALA A 129 -7.61 24.00 26.50
C ALA A 129 -6.52 23.35 27.38
N ALA A 130 -5.26 23.47 26.97
CA ALA A 130 -4.10 23.08 27.77
C ALA A 130 -3.88 23.99 28.99
N ILE A 131 -4.66 25.07 29.12
CA ILE A 131 -4.60 26.05 30.21
C ILE A 131 -5.97 26.05 30.89
N PRO A 132 -6.05 25.79 32.21
CA PRO A 132 -7.32 25.84 32.93
C PRO A 132 -7.78 27.29 33.10
N SER A 133 -8.97 27.51 33.62
CA SER A 133 -9.49 28.86 33.84
C SER A 133 -8.61 29.76 34.71
N LEU A 134 -7.77 29.21 35.60
CA LEU A 134 -6.94 29.94 36.58
C LEU A 134 -7.74 30.80 37.57
N TYR A 135 -9.07 30.64 37.58
CA TYR A 135 -9.97 31.24 38.55
C TYR A 135 -11.02 30.22 39.01
N ASN A 136 -11.62 30.48 40.17
CA ASN A 136 -12.62 29.62 40.80
C ASN A 136 -12.13 28.16 40.96
N THR A 137 -12.76 27.18 40.31
CA THR A 137 -12.42 25.75 40.44
C THR A 137 -11.40 25.25 39.40
N ASN A 138 -10.77 26.13 38.62
CA ASN A 138 -9.80 25.75 37.56
C ASN A 138 -10.40 24.81 36.49
N VAL A 139 -11.51 25.21 35.88
CA VAL A 139 -12.16 24.41 34.84
C VAL A 139 -11.25 24.28 33.61
N ALA A 140 -11.09 23.07 33.08
CA ALA A 140 -10.42 22.77 31.83
C ALA A 140 -11.33 21.94 30.93
N CYS A 141 -11.47 22.34 29.67
CA CYS A 141 -12.40 21.73 28.71
C CYS A 141 -11.66 20.89 27.67
N PHE A 142 -12.21 19.71 27.39
CA PHE A 142 -11.66 18.73 26.46
C PHE A 142 -12.74 18.19 25.52
N ALA A 143 -12.31 17.82 24.32
CA ALA A 143 -13.10 17.22 23.26
C ALA A 143 -12.24 16.14 22.59
N LEU A 144 -12.70 14.89 22.61
CA LEU A 144 -11.96 13.75 22.08
C LEU A 144 -12.76 13.10 20.95
N GLU A 145 -12.17 13.01 19.77
CA GLU A 145 -12.65 12.15 18.69
C GLU A 145 -12.10 10.75 18.91
N LEU A 146 -12.99 9.78 19.05
CA LEU A 146 -12.66 8.42 19.48
C LEU A 146 -12.62 7.45 18.31
N THR A 147 -11.67 6.52 18.36
CA THR A 147 -11.67 5.35 17.49
C THR A 147 -12.89 4.47 17.80
N ASP A 148 -13.17 3.45 16.98
CA ASP A 148 -14.18 2.43 17.31
C ASP A 148 -13.88 1.76 18.68
N ILE A 149 -12.63 1.33 18.87
CA ILE A 149 -12.16 0.73 20.13
C ILE A 149 -12.28 1.73 21.29
N GLY A 150 -11.88 2.98 21.07
CA GLY A 150 -11.98 4.08 22.02
C GLY A 150 -13.40 4.32 22.49
N THR A 151 -14.33 4.35 21.55
CA THR A 151 -15.77 4.50 21.80
C THR A 151 -16.27 3.40 22.73
N ALA A 152 -15.93 2.14 22.44
CA ALA A 152 -16.32 1.01 23.28
C ALA A 152 -15.71 1.08 24.70
N VAL A 153 -14.42 1.42 24.82
CA VAL A 153 -13.72 1.53 26.11
C VAL A 153 -14.28 2.67 26.96
N PHE A 154 -14.49 3.85 26.39
CA PHE A 154 -15.02 4.99 27.11
C PHE A 154 -16.47 4.75 27.51
N LYS A 155 -17.30 4.21 26.61
CA LYS A 155 -18.68 3.82 26.94
C LYS A 155 -18.71 2.87 28.13
N ASN A 156 -17.88 1.83 28.13
CA ASN A 156 -17.84 0.86 29.21
C ASN A 156 -17.37 1.49 30.54
N THR A 157 -16.27 2.23 30.53
CA THR A 157 -15.65 2.79 31.75
C THR A 157 -16.40 3.99 32.33
N LEU A 158 -17.12 4.76 31.51
CA LEU A 158 -17.97 5.85 32.00
C LEU A 158 -19.33 5.37 32.50
N SER A 159 -19.89 4.31 31.90
CA SER A 159 -21.18 3.74 32.30
C SER A 159 -21.06 2.72 33.45
N THR A 160 -19.94 2.02 33.58
CA THR A 160 -19.74 0.96 34.58
C THR A 160 -18.45 1.14 35.38
N GLY A 161 -18.42 0.60 36.60
CA GLY A 161 -17.23 0.60 37.46
C GLY A 161 -17.12 1.81 38.39
N ALA A 162 -15.95 1.96 39.01
CA ALA A 162 -15.67 3.02 39.98
C ALA A 162 -14.97 4.25 39.35
N ASN A 163 -14.09 4.01 38.37
CA ASN A 163 -13.28 5.05 37.72
C ASN A 163 -13.38 4.95 36.20
N SER A 164 -13.34 6.10 35.54
CA SER A 164 -13.22 6.20 34.08
C SER A 164 -11.78 5.95 33.62
N ALA A 165 -11.59 5.71 32.32
CA ALA A 165 -10.26 5.67 31.69
C ALA A 165 -9.58 7.05 31.56
N ILE A 166 -10.23 8.13 32.02
CA ILE A 166 -9.76 9.50 31.83
C ILE A 166 -8.88 9.91 33.01
N THR A 167 -7.59 10.12 32.77
CA THR A 167 -6.65 10.63 33.78
C THR A 167 -6.26 12.07 33.45
N VAL A 168 -6.43 12.96 34.43
CA VAL A 168 -6.18 14.40 34.31
C VAL A 168 -5.06 14.80 35.27
N ILE A 169 -4.12 15.60 34.77
CA ILE A 169 -3.00 16.14 35.55
C ILE A 169 -3.03 17.66 35.41
N TYR A 170 -3.22 18.35 36.53
CA TYR A 170 -3.03 19.79 36.62
C TYR A 170 -1.59 20.09 37.01
N ASN A 171 -1.02 21.15 36.45
CA ASN A 171 0.21 21.77 36.92
C ASN A 171 -0.12 23.22 37.22
N LEU A 172 -0.23 23.59 38.49
CA LEU A 172 -0.66 24.92 38.92
C LEU A 172 0.43 25.61 39.74
N GLU A 173 0.56 26.91 39.58
CA GLU A 173 1.52 27.74 40.31
C GLU A 173 0.79 28.89 41.00
N TYR A 174 1.12 29.15 42.26
CA TYR A 174 0.53 30.26 43.05
C TYR A 174 1.61 31.00 43.84
N PHE A 175 1.33 32.23 44.25
CA PHE A 175 2.19 32.97 45.17
C PHE A 175 1.89 32.59 46.62
N GLY A 176 2.86 31.98 47.30
CA GLY A 176 2.82 31.69 48.72
C GLY A 176 3.75 32.61 49.51
N ARG A 177 3.30 33.05 50.70
CA ARG A 177 4.12 33.81 51.66
C ARG A 177 5.06 32.86 52.38
N LEU A 178 6.35 33.17 52.34
CA LEU A 178 7.36 32.48 53.15
C LEU A 178 7.31 32.94 54.61
N PRO A 179 7.73 32.08 55.55
CA PRO A 179 7.88 32.44 56.96
C PRO A 179 8.74 33.69 57.09
N LYS A 180 8.47 34.50 58.12
CA LYS A 180 9.25 35.71 58.40
C LYS A 180 10.71 35.33 58.69
N MET A 181 11.64 35.96 57.98
CA MET A 181 13.07 35.83 58.23
C MET A 181 13.53 37.06 59.02
N HIS A 182 14.41 36.86 60.00
CA HIS A 182 15.01 37.94 60.79
C HIS A 182 16.52 37.96 60.57
N ALA A 183 17.07 39.14 60.30
CA ALA A 183 18.51 39.34 60.22
C ALA A 183 18.90 40.59 61.00
N TRP A 184 20.10 40.57 61.58
CA TRP A 184 20.59 41.63 62.44
C TRP A 184 22.07 41.89 62.22
N GLY A 185 22.47 43.12 62.48
CA GLY A 185 23.86 43.57 62.43
C GLY A 185 24.17 44.47 63.61
N GLU A 186 25.31 44.25 64.26
CA GLU A 186 25.78 45.01 65.40
C GLU A 186 27.19 45.54 65.14
N TRP A 187 27.42 46.79 65.53
CA TRP A 187 28.73 47.42 65.54
C TRP A 187 28.94 48.11 66.89
N HIS A 188 30.10 47.83 67.48
CA HIS A 188 30.54 48.41 68.73
C HIS A 188 31.90 49.08 68.51
N ALA A 189 31.99 50.36 68.87
CA ALA A 189 33.24 51.10 68.86
C ALA A 189 33.51 51.79 70.18
N GLU A 190 34.76 51.72 70.61
CA GLU A 190 35.27 52.40 71.79
C GLU A 190 36.55 53.15 71.44
N LYS A 191 36.59 54.44 71.76
CA LYS A 191 37.78 55.29 71.66
C LYS A 191 38.10 55.88 73.02
N PHE A 192 39.35 55.73 73.43
CA PHE A 192 39.87 56.26 74.69
C PHE A 192 41.07 57.16 74.45
N TYR A 193 41.10 58.30 75.14
CA TYR A 193 42.24 59.22 75.19
C TYR A 193 42.51 59.64 76.63
N SER A 194 43.75 59.48 77.07
CA SER A 194 44.25 60.00 78.33
C SER A 194 45.44 60.91 78.08
N PHE A 195 45.43 62.06 78.76
CA PHE A 195 46.49 63.05 78.77
C PHE A 195 46.82 63.40 80.21
N PHE A 196 48.10 63.31 80.54
CA PHE A 196 48.65 63.77 81.79
C PHE A 196 49.77 64.77 81.52
N GLN A 197 49.75 65.87 82.25
CA GLN A 197 50.84 66.81 82.27
C GLN A 197 51.10 67.31 83.68
N SER A 198 52.37 67.38 84.04
CA SER A 198 52.86 68.08 85.22
C SER A 198 53.91 69.10 84.78
N VAL A 199 53.71 70.35 85.17
CA VAL A 199 54.65 71.44 84.94
C VAL A 199 54.99 72.09 86.27
N ASP A 200 56.27 72.26 86.52
CA ASP A 200 56.80 72.89 87.73
C ASP A 200 57.78 74.01 87.31
N TYR A 201 57.44 75.23 87.72
CA TYR A 201 58.27 76.42 87.59
C TYR A 201 58.80 76.77 88.98
N GLU A 202 60.09 76.54 89.22
CA GLU A 202 60.74 76.93 90.46
C GLU A 202 61.48 78.26 90.27
N GLU A 203 60.93 79.33 90.87
CA GLU A 203 61.61 80.62 90.97
C GLU A 203 62.68 80.58 92.06
N ASN A 204 63.93 80.78 91.68
CA ASN A 204 65.05 80.70 92.60
C ASN A 204 65.56 82.10 92.94
N THR A 205 65.48 82.47 94.22
CA THR A 205 65.92 83.80 94.68
C THR A 205 67.42 84.06 94.48
N TRP A 206 68.23 83.02 94.33
CA TRP A 206 69.70 83.09 94.26
C TRP A 206 70.33 82.22 93.16
N SER A 207 69.54 81.63 92.25
CA SER A 207 70.02 80.87 91.09
C SER A 207 69.09 81.07 89.89
N GLU A 208 69.44 80.51 88.73
CA GLU A 208 68.54 80.52 87.57
C GLU A 208 67.27 79.72 87.88
N ASP A 209 66.13 80.20 87.41
CA ASP A 209 64.84 79.54 87.56
C ASP A 209 64.84 78.22 86.79
N SER A 210 64.12 77.21 87.30
CA SER A 210 64.06 75.89 86.68
C SER A 210 62.67 75.57 86.17
N TYR A 211 62.61 74.94 85.00
CA TYR A 211 61.39 74.47 84.36
C TYR A 211 61.48 72.97 84.15
N THR A 212 60.54 72.22 84.73
CA THR A 212 60.38 70.80 84.44
C THR A 212 58.98 70.51 83.95
N GLU A 213 58.89 69.81 82.83
CA GLU A 213 57.62 69.37 82.24
C GLU A 213 57.66 67.88 81.93
N VAL A 214 56.64 67.17 82.41
CA VAL A 214 56.36 65.78 82.05
C VAL A 214 55.02 65.73 81.35
N VAL A 215 55.01 65.19 80.13
CA VAL A 215 53.80 64.99 79.34
C VAL A 215 53.70 63.51 78.96
N GLU A 216 52.57 62.89 79.30
CA GLU A 216 52.24 61.54 78.88
C GLU A 216 50.86 61.53 78.21
N SER A 217 50.74 60.78 77.10
CA SER A 217 49.45 60.55 76.48
C SER A 217 49.33 59.11 75.98
N SER A 218 48.12 58.56 76.04
CA SER A 218 47.81 57.21 75.55
C SER A 218 46.47 57.17 74.83
N ARG A 219 46.37 56.26 73.85
CA ARG A 219 45.18 56.07 72.99
C ARG A 219 44.86 54.61 72.79
N TYR A 220 43.57 54.30 72.76
CA TYR A 220 43.03 53.01 72.32
C TYR A 220 41.85 53.24 71.38
N ASN A 221 41.77 52.42 70.33
CA ASN A 221 40.65 52.36 69.41
C ASN A 221 40.33 50.89 69.13
N SER A 222 39.07 50.50 69.31
CA SER A 222 38.57 49.17 68.96
C SER A 222 37.21 49.28 68.32
N GLU A 223 37.05 48.54 67.22
CA GLU A 223 35.82 48.46 66.45
C GLU A 223 35.55 46.97 66.13
N VAL A 224 34.34 46.51 66.45
CA VAL A 224 33.90 45.12 66.20
C VAL A 224 32.56 45.15 65.49
N GLN A 225 32.42 44.34 64.44
CA GLN A 225 31.20 44.18 63.68
C GLN A 225 30.76 42.71 63.65
N THR A 226 29.47 42.45 63.89
CA THR A 226 28.86 41.11 63.82
C THR A 226 27.57 41.16 63.00
N ILE A 227 27.35 40.16 62.15
CA ILE A 227 26.11 40.00 61.36
C ILE A 227 25.58 38.59 61.60
N GLY A 228 24.28 38.47 61.84
CA GLY A 228 23.58 37.20 62.05
C GLY A 228 22.14 37.23 61.56
N GLY A 229 21.45 36.09 61.67
CA GLY A 229 20.03 36.00 61.31
C GLY A 229 19.45 34.60 61.47
N ASP A 230 18.13 34.57 61.64
CA ASP A 230 17.28 33.40 61.69
C ASP A 230 16.59 33.25 60.33
N PHE A 231 17.13 32.35 59.51
CA PHE A 231 16.64 32.08 58.15
C PHE A 231 15.85 30.77 58.12
N VAL A 232 14.68 30.79 57.48
CA VAL A 232 13.86 29.60 57.25
C VAL A 232 13.95 29.24 55.78
N ASP A 233 14.41 28.02 55.48
CA ASP A 233 14.50 27.53 54.10
C ASP A 233 13.11 27.25 53.52
N ASN A 234 12.91 27.62 52.27
CA ASN A 234 11.73 27.20 51.53
C ASN A 234 11.93 25.76 51.04
N PRO A 235 11.09 24.79 51.46
CA PRO A 235 11.23 23.40 51.04
C PRO A 235 10.99 23.16 49.54
N ASN A 236 10.40 24.13 48.83
CA ASN A 236 10.13 24.06 47.39
C ASN A 236 11.20 24.73 46.52
N LEU A 237 12.23 25.34 47.14
CA LEU A 237 13.38 25.88 46.42
C LEU A 237 14.57 24.95 46.57
N THR A 238 15.45 24.94 45.58
CA THR A 238 16.74 24.27 45.70
C THR A 238 17.57 24.89 46.82
N ALA A 239 18.54 24.14 47.35
CA ALA A 239 19.47 24.65 48.35
C ALA A 239 20.22 25.90 47.85
N GLU A 240 20.53 25.97 46.55
CA GLU A 240 21.21 27.10 45.92
C GLU A 240 20.34 28.36 45.87
N GLU A 241 19.04 28.21 45.53
CA GLU A 241 18.09 29.32 45.51
C GLU A 241 17.82 29.86 46.92
N ASN A 242 17.68 28.98 47.91
CA ASN A 242 17.57 29.38 49.32
C ASN A 242 18.83 30.14 49.78
N ALA A 243 20.02 29.62 49.47
CA ALA A 243 21.28 30.29 49.81
C ALA A 243 21.40 31.68 49.17
N LYS A 244 20.92 31.85 47.93
CA LYS A 244 20.92 33.15 47.25
C LYS A 244 20.03 34.16 47.97
N ILE A 245 18.81 33.79 48.36
CA ILE A 245 17.90 34.67 49.12
C ILE A 245 18.54 35.08 50.45
N GLN A 246 19.13 34.13 51.19
CA GLN A 246 19.82 34.43 52.44
C GLN A 246 21.02 35.38 52.24
N SER A 247 21.78 35.21 51.15
CA SER A 247 22.90 36.09 50.81
C SER A 247 22.46 37.52 50.49
N GLU A 248 21.34 37.68 49.77
CA GLU A 248 20.76 39.00 49.45
C GLU A 248 20.37 39.75 50.74
N ILE A 249 19.72 39.07 51.69
CA ILE A 249 19.33 39.65 53.00
C ILE A 249 20.56 40.05 53.81
N ARG A 250 21.60 39.20 53.89
CA ARG A 250 22.85 39.53 54.59
C ARG A 250 23.53 40.76 54.00
N THR A 251 23.53 40.88 52.67
CA THR A 251 24.11 42.03 51.96
C THR A 251 23.35 43.32 52.29
N ALA A 252 22.01 43.27 52.34
CA ALA A 252 21.18 44.40 52.73
C ALA A 252 21.49 44.87 54.16
N ILE A 253 21.55 43.95 55.13
CA ILE A 253 21.95 44.27 56.51
C ILE A 253 23.35 44.87 56.58
N GLN A 254 24.31 44.33 55.83
CA GLN A 254 25.67 44.87 55.81
C GLN A 254 25.69 46.32 55.31
N SER A 255 24.93 46.63 54.27
CA SER A 255 24.79 47.99 53.73
C SER A 255 24.13 48.93 54.74
N MET A 256 23.02 48.50 55.37
CA MET A 256 22.33 49.29 56.39
C MET A 256 23.23 49.56 57.60
N LEU A 257 23.98 48.55 58.05
CA LEU A 257 24.92 48.69 59.16
C LEU A 257 26.03 49.67 58.80
N ALA A 258 26.64 49.56 57.62
CA ALA A 258 27.68 50.47 57.17
C ALA A 258 27.21 51.94 57.15
N GLU A 259 26.01 52.21 56.64
CA GLU A 259 25.42 53.55 56.60
C GLU A 259 25.18 54.12 58.02
N GLN A 260 24.73 53.28 58.95
CA GLN A 260 24.53 53.70 60.34
C GLN A 260 25.85 53.85 61.10
N VAL A 261 26.87 53.04 60.79
CA VAL A 261 28.21 53.19 61.32
C VAL A 261 28.80 54.53 60.89
N GLU A 262 28.72 54.89 59.60
CA GLU A 262 29.23 56.16 59.07
C GLU A 262 28.63 57.37 59.82
N ARG A 263 27.32 57.34 60.09
CA ARG A 263 26.62 58.38 60.87
C ARG A 263 27.07 58.49 62.33
N ASN A 264 27.49 57.37 62.93
CA ASN A 264 27.83 57.28 64.34
C ASN A 264 29.34 57.14 64.59
N LEU A 265 30.16 57.45 63.58
CA LEU A 265 31.62 57.45 63.71
C LEU A 265 32.05 58.41 64.80
N LEU A 266 32.77 57.87 65.78
CA LEU A 266 33.37 58.65 66.86
C LEU A 266 34.50 59.52 66.28
N THR A 267 34.41 60.84 66.46
CA THR A 267 35.50 61.76 66.16
C THR A 267 36.60 61.57 67.20
N ALA A 268 37.87 61.57 66.78
CA ALA A 268 38.98 61.45 67.72
C ALA A 268 38.91 62.57 68.77
N ALA A 269 39.17 62.24 70.04
CA ALA A 269 39.28 63.24 71.09
C ALA A 269 40.35 64.28 70.71
N ALA A 270 40.03 65.56 70.87
CA ALA A 270 40.94 66.65 70.55
C ALA A 270 42.22 66.53 71.40
N GLU A 271 43.36 66.76 70.76
CA GLU A 271 44.64 66.85 71.47
C GLU A 271 44.63 68.04 72.42
N VAL A 272 45.12 67.79 73.63
CA VAL A 272 45.28 68.85 74.62
C VAL A 272 46.57 69.57 74.28
N ASP A 273 46.49 70.88 74.04
CA ASP A 273 47.67 71.72 73.87
C ASP A 273 48.46 71.72 75.19
N PRO A 274 49.69 71.19 75.22
CA PRO A 274 50.51 71.17 76.43
C PRO A 274 50.94 72.60 76.85
N ASN A 275 50.79 73.63 76.03
CA ASN A 275 51.20 74.97 76.41
C ASN A 275 50.38 75.52 77.59
N VAL A 276 51.07 75.83 78.69
CA VAL A 276 50.48 76.39 79.92
C VAL A 276 51.00 77.79 80.23
N LYS A 277 51.75 78.42 79.32
CA LYS A 277 52.47 79.67 79.57
C LYS A 277 51.59 80.80 80.12
N SER A 278 50.36 80.95 79.63
CA SER A 278 49.44 81.99 80.14
C SER A 278 48.97 81.73 81.57
N LEU A 279 48.95 80.47 82.03
CA LEU A 279 48.59 80.14 83.41
C LEU A 279 49.70 80.56 84.38
N TYR A 280 50.96 80.49 83.95
CA TYR A 280 52.08 81.02 84.72
C TYR A 280 52.15 82.56 84.59
N ASP A 281 52.35 83.10 83.38
CA ASP A 281 52.62 84.53 83.16
C ASP A 281 51.47 85.47 83.60
N GLU A 282 50.21 85.04 83.47
CA GLU A 282 49.05 85.90 83.72
C GLU A 282 48.33 85.59 85.04
N GLN A 283 48.47 84.37 85.54
CA GLN A 283 47.74 83.89 86.72
C GLN A 283 48.64 83.40 87.86
N ASP A 284 49.95 83.43 87.67
CA ASP A 284 50.98 83.14 88.69
C ASP A 284 50.91 81.70 89.25
N PHE A 285 50.51 80.73 88.40
CA PHE A 285 50.53 79.32 88.78
C PHE A 285 51.90 78.68 88.47
N GLU A 286 52.67 78.39 89.52
CA GLU A 286 53.98 77.73 89.42
C GLU A 286 53.88 76.21 89.24
N ASN A 287 52.86 75.59 89.84
CA ASN A 287 52.65 74.14 89.86
C ASN A 287 51.35 73.77 89.13
N ILE A 288 51.48 73.23 87.92
CA ILE A 288 50.33 72.95 87.05
C ILE A 288 50.24 71.45 86.79
N GLN A 289 49.15 70.82 87.27
CA GLN A 289 48.84 69.42 87.00
C GLN A 289 47.53 69.31 86.23
N ARG A 290 47.57 68.74 85.02
CA ARG A 290 46.40 68.51 84.18
C ARG A 290 46.23 67.02 83.93
N THR A 291 45.06 66.50 84.28
CA THR A 291 44.65 65.13 83.94
C THR A 291 43.35 65.19 83.17
N ILE A 292 43.38 64.71 81.93
CA ILE A 292 42.22 64.68 81.06
C ILE A 292 42.05 63.24 80.61
N SER A 293 40.83 62.71 80.79
CA SER A 293 40.43 61.39 80.33
C SER A 293 39.13 61.52 79.57
N SER A 294 39.09 60.96 78.37
CA SER A 294 37.91 60.94 77.52
C SER A 294 37.67 59.52 77.02
N THR A 295 36.50 58.98 77.32
CA THR A 295 36.01 57.72 76.78
C THR A 295 34.79 58.01 75.93
N GLN A 296 34.82 57.55 74.69
CA GLN A 296 33.71 57.64 73.76
C GLN A 296 33.31 56.23 73.33
N ILE A 297 32.01 55.95 73.38
CA ILE A 297 31.44 54.66 73.01
C ILE A 297 30.32 54.92 72.02
N ALA A 298 30.32 54.18 70.92
CA ALA A 298 29.23 54.15 69.95
C ALA A 298 28.76 52.71 69.75
N ASN A 299 27.44 52.52 69.86
CA ASN A 299 26.78 51.25 69.61
C ASN A 299 25.76 51.46 68.50
N VAL A 300 25.86 50.65 67.46
CA VAL A 300 24.90 50.64 66.36
C VAL A 300 24.34 49.24 66.22
N ARG A 301 23.02 49.14 66.18
CA ARG A 301 22.32 47.91 65.86
C ARG A 301 21.30 48.17 64.75
N VAL A 302 21.27 47.28 63.77
CA VAL A 302 20.27 47.26 62.72
C VAL A 302 19.57 45.91 62.74
N ASP A 303 18.25 45.94 62.61
CA ASP A 303 17.41 44.75 62.53
C ASP A 303 16.55 44.86 61.25
N LEU A 304 16.48 43.77 60.49
CA LEU A 304 15.64 43.62 59.31
C LEU A 304 14.78 42.38 59.49
N THR A 305 13.46 42.55 59.35
CA THR A 305 12.53 41.43 59.24
C THR A 305 11.91 41.50 57.86
N GLU A 306 12.04 40.44 57.08
CA GLU A 306 11.50 40.37 55.72
C GLU A 306 10.64 39.12 55.54
N SER A 307 9.53 39.28 54.85
CA SER A 307 8.64 38.18 54.48
C SER A 307 8.38 38.24 52.97
N LYS A 308 8.91 37.27 52.22
CA LYS A 308 8.88 37.28 50.75
C LYS A 308 7.76 36.39 50.21
N ALA A 309 7.19 36.77 49.08
CA ALA A 309 6.27 35.94 48.31
C ALA A 309 7.04 35.19 47.23
N THR A 310 6.77 33.90 47.03
CA THR A 310 7.40 33.11 45.97
C THR A 310 6.38 32.24 45.26
N LEU A 311 6.70 31.89 44.01
CA LEU A 311 5.89 31.00 43.19
C LEU A 311 6.09 29.55 43.66
N ILE A 312 5.00 28.83 43.92
CA ILE A 312 5.01 27.44 44.38
C ILE A 312 4.15 26.60 43.43
N SER A 313 4.69 25.48 42.97
CA SER A 313 4.02 24.56 42.06
C SER A 313 3.26 23.46 42.83
N LYS A 314 2.08 23.09 42.34
CA LYS A 314 1.26 21.98 42.82
C LYS A 314 0.70 21.20 41.64
N HIS A 315 0.58 19.88 41.81
CA HIS A 315 0.18 18.97 40.75
C HIS A 315 -1.03 18.09 41.12
N PRO A 316 -2.24 18.66 41.33
CA PRO A 316 -3.44 17.85 41.54
C PRO A 316 -3.67 16.92 40.34
N GLN A 317 -3.78 15.62 40.59
CA GLN A 317 -3.91 14.62 39.54
C GLN A 317 -4.74 13.43 39.98
N GLY A 318 -5.40 12.77 39.02
CA GLY A 318 -6.21 11.60 39.30
C GLY A 318 -7.01 11.13 38.10
N GLN A 319 -7.66 9.97 38.25
CA GLN A 319 -8.66 9.47 37.32
C GLN A 319 -10.01 10.12 37.62
N LEU A 320 -10.74 10.50 36.59
CA LEU A 320 -12.13 10.95 36.74
C LEU A 320 -13.02 9.75 37.11
N PRO A 321 -14.01 9.92 37.98
CA PRO A 321 -14.90 8.83 38.41
C PRO A 321 -15.82 8.38 37.27
N SER A 322 -16.39 7.18 37.35
CA SER A 322 -17.45 6.76 36.41
C SER A 322 -18.75 7.54 36.70
N ILE A 323 -19.55 7.85 35.67
CA ILE A 323 -20.75 8.70 35.81
C ILE A 323 -21.74 8.09 36.82
N THR A 324 -21.90 6.77 36.78
CA THR A 324 -22.85 6.03 37.63
C THR A 324 -22.46 5.98 39.11
N THR A 325 -21.25 6.44 39.48
CA THR A 325 -20.83 6.59 40.89
C THR A 325 -21.16 7.97 41.46
N LEU A 326 -21.51 8.93 40.60
CA LEU A 326 -21.74 10.30 40.97
C LEU A 326 -23.20 10.56 41.29
N LYS A 327 -23.43 11.61 42.09
CA LYS A 327 -24.76 12.10 42.46
C LYS A 327 -25.03 13.49 41.91
N ASP A 328 -26.29 13.83 41.68
CA ASP A 328 -26.77 15.19 41.40
C ASP A 328 -26.77 16.08 42.67
N ALA A 329 -27.27 17.31 42.54
CA ALA A 329 -27.34 18.27 43.65
C ALA A 329 -28.33 17.83 44.75
N GLU A 330 -29.36 17.06 44.39
CA GLU A 330 -30.37 16.51 45.29
C GLU A 330 -29.95 15.17 45.93
N GLY A 331 -28.79 14.63 45.56
CA GLY A 331 -28.22 13.40 46.11
C GLY A 331 -28.66 12.10 45.42
N ASN A 332 -29.38 12.18 44.29
CA ASN A 332 -29.74 11.02 43.46
C ASN A 332 -28.56 10.59 42.59
N ALA A 333 -28.47 9.30 42.27
CA ALA A 333 -27.44 8.79 41.36
C ALA A 333 -27.65 9.32 39.93
N LEU A 334 -26.57 9.76 39.30
CA LEU A 334 -26.60 10.18 37.90
C LEU A 334 -26.82 8.98 36.97
N LYS A 335 -27.64 9.19 35.94
CA LYS A 335 -27.90 8.18 34.90
C LYS A 335 -26.96 8.38 33.73
N TRP A 336 -26.42 7.29 33.21
CA TRP A 336 -25.53 7.31 32.04
C TRP A 336 -26.24 7.87 30.81
N GLU A 337 -27.52 7.54 30.65
CA GLU A 337 -28.37 7.88 29.52
C GLU A 337 -28.56 9.39 29.34
N ASP A 338 -28.44 10.18 30.41
CA ASP A 338 -28.55 11.64 30.34
C ASP A 338 -27.34 12.27 29.62
N TYR A 339 -26.20 11.58 29.66
CA TYR A 339 -24.93 12.06 29.10
C TYR A 339 -24.54 11.36 27.80
N TYR A 340 -25.24 10.28 27.44
CA TYR A 340 -24.96 9.45 26.27
C TYR A 340 -26.05 9.59 25.22
N THR A 341 -25.66 9.67 23.94
CA THR A 341 -26.60 9.53 22.84
C THR A 341 -25.95 8.77 21.70
N LYS A 342 -26.71 7.86 21.11
CA LYS A 342 -26.35 7.21 19.86
C LYS A 342 -27.06 7.95 18.72
N ILE A 343 -26.31 8.39 17.72
CA ILE A 343 -26.85 9.08 16.55
C ILE A 343 -26.47 8.36 15.27
N SER A 344 -27.35 8.38 14.27
CA SER A 344 -26.96 8.01 12.91
C SER A 344 -26.14 9.17 12.31
N ALA A 345 -24.95 8.87 11.81
CA ALA A 345 -24.08 9.86 11.16
C ALA A 345 -24.75 10.49 9.92
N ASP A 346 -25.74 9.81 9.32
CA ASP A 346 -26.50 10.29 8.16
C ASP A 346 -27.31 11.58 8.43
N GLU A 347 -27.75 11.85 9.65
CA GLU A 347 -28.47 13.09 9.98
C GLU A 347 -27.53 14.32 10.06
N PHE A 348 -26.21 14.09 10.14
CA PHE A 348 -25.20 15.14 10.31
C PHE A 348 -24.52 15.55 8.99
N PHE A 349 -24.38 14.63 8.03
CA PHE A 349 -23.82 14.90 6.70
C PHE A 349 -24.93 15.09 5.67
N LYS A 350 -25.28 16.35 5.43
CA LYS A 350 -26.48 16.74 4.67
C LYS A 350 -26.43 16.42 3.18
N ASP A 351 -25.31 16.00 2.61
CA ASP A 351 -25.15 15.93 1.15
C ASP A 351 -25.12 14.48 0.64
N LYS A 352 -25.96 14.22 -0.37
CA LYS A 352 -25.85 13.07 -1.27
C LYS A 352 -24.97 13.50 -2.42
N ARG A 353 -23.83 12.83 -2.58
CA ARG A 353 -22.91 13.03 -3.71
C ARG A 353 -22.89 11.76 -4.55
N VAL A 354 -23.04 11.91 -5.85
CA VAL A 354 -22.96 10.81 -6.81
C VAL A 354 -21.94 11.18 -7.87
N ASN A 355 -20.87 10.40 -7.95
CA ASN A 355 -19.90 10.52 -9.03
C ASN A 355 -20.43 9.76 -10.25
N VAL A 356 -20.66 10.49 -11.33
CA VAL A 356 -21.16 9.95 -12.59
C VAL A 356 -20.02 9.91 -13.59
N ARG A 357 -19.85 8.75 -14.22
CA ARG A 357 -18.87 8.53 -15.28
C ARG A 357 -19.52 7.82 -16.45
N VAL A 358 -18.99 8.05 -17.63
CA VAL A 358 -19.41 7.35 -18.85
C VAL A 358 -18.26 6.47 -19.31
N ASN A 359 -18.46 5.16 -19.22
CA ASN A 359 -17.57 4.18 -19.83
C ASN A 359 -18.01 3.95 -21.28
N ALA A 360 -17.42 4.74 -22.18
CA ALA A 360 -17.64 4.63 -23.62
C ALA A 360 -16.32 4.95 -24.34
N PRO A 361 -15.92 4.17 -25.35
CA PRO A 361 -14.75 4.50 -26.17
C PRO A 361 -15.11 5.56 -27.22
N PHE A 362 -15.29 6.82 -26.79
CA PHE A 362 -15.64 7.98 -27.62
C PHE A 362 -14.73 8.15 -28.85
N GLU A 363 -13.44 7.79 -28.74
CA GLU A 363 -12.49 7.87 -29.86
C GLU A 363 -12.71 6.78 -30.93
N ASN A 364 -13.30 5.64 -30.57
CA ASN A 364 -13.39 4.45 -31.41
C ASN A 364 -14.81 4.08 -31.84
N LEU A 365 -15.82 4.76 -31.30
CA LEU A 365 -17.23 4.60 -31.64
C LEU A 365 -17.77 5.94 -32.17
N PRO A 366 -18.80 5.93 -33.04
CA PRO A 366 -19.40 7.14 -33.59
C PRO A 366 -20.30 7.85 -32.56
N ILE A 367 -19.81 8.05 -31.34
CA ILE A 367 -20.52 8.71 -30.24
C ILE A 367 -20.03 10.16 -30.19
N HIS A 368 -20.95 11.10 -30.39
CA HIS A 368 -20.65 12.53 -30.30
C HIS A 368 -20.67 13.00 -28.85
N THR A 369 -21.74 12.69 -28.09
CA THR A 369 -21.88 13.05 -26.67
C THR A 369 -22.76 12.05 -25.94
N VAL A 370 -22.60 11.95 -24.61
CA VAL A 370 -23.54 11.28 -23.72
C VAL A 370 -24.05 12.29 -22.69
N ALA A 371 -25.33 12.65 -22.76
CA ALA A 371 -25.95 13.55 -21.80
C ALA A 371 -26.62 12.75 -20.69
N VAL A 372 -26.22 12.96 -19.44
CA VAL A 372 -26.83 12.31 -18.26
C VAL A 372 -27.67 13.33 -17.51
N SER A 373 -28.90 12.98 -17.16
CA SER A 373 -29.79 13.78 -16.33
C SER A 373 -30.07 13.01 -15.04
N MET A 374 -29.77 13.61 -13.89
CA MET A 374 -29.95 13.00 -12.58
C MET A 374 -30.90 13.85 -11.72
N THR A 375 -31.78 13.18 -10.98
CA THR A 375 -32.79 13.79 -10.11
C THR A 375 -32.72 13.18 -8.71
N TYR A 376 -32.69 14.06 -7.71
CA TYR A 376 -32.99 13.72 -6.33
C TYR A 376 -34.47 14.07 -6.05
N PRO A 377 -35.37 13.07 -5.92
CA PRO A 377 -36.81 13.32 -5.96
C PRO A 377 -37.43 13.69 -4.61
N PHE A 378 -36.66 13.70 -3.51
CA PHE A 378 -37.20 13.85 -2.15
C PHE A 378 -37.11 15.29 -1.63
N GLY A 379 -38.05 15.65 -0.75
CA GLY A 379 -38.11 16.96 -0.10
C GLY A 379 -38.96 18.02 -0.81
N PRO A 380 -39.03 19.25 -0.25
CA PRO A 380 -39.88 20.33 -0.76
C PRO A 380 -39.35 20.96 -2.07
N GLN A 381 -38.12 20.64 -2.47
CA GLN A 381 -37.47 21.12 -3.70
C GLN A 381 -36.66 19.96 -4.30
N PRO A 382 -37.28 19.09 -5.13
CA PRO A 382 -36.54 18.10 -5.91
C PRO A 382 -35.46 18.78 -6.74
N LYS A 383 -34.24 18.24 -6.73
CA LYS A 383 -33.13 18.77 -7.53
C LYS A 383 -32.95 17.89 -8.75
N THR A 384 -33.00 18.48 -9.94
CA THR A 384 -32.61 17.85 -11.20
C THR A 384 -31.47 18.64 -11.80
N ASP A 385 -30.44 17.94 -12.26
CA ASP A 385 -29.29 18.53 -12.92
C ASP A 385 -28.80 17.59 -14.03
N SER A 386 -28.00 18.10 -14.97
CA SER A 386 -27.56 17.31 -16.13
C SER A 386 -26.19 17.73 -16.62
N GLU A 387 -25.40 16.77 -17.07
CA GLU A 387 -24.06 16.98 -17.63
C GLU A 387 -23.89 16.25 -18.96
N THR A 388 -23.06 16.80 -19.84
CA THR A 388 -22.75 16.20 -21.14
C THR A 388 -21.29 15.75 -21.20
N PHE A 389 -21.10 14.45 -21.36
CA PHE A 389 -19.80 13.81 -21.44
C PHE A 389 -19.34 13.70 -22.89
N THR A 390 -18.06 14.00 -23.13
CA THR A 390 -17.38 13.86 -24.43
C THR A 390 -16.13 12.97 -24.36
N SER A 391 -15.70 12.63 -23.15
CA SER A 391 -14.56 11.74 -22.87
C SER A 391 -14.93 10.73 -21.79
N ALA A 392 -14.25 9.58 -21.79
CA ALA A 392 -14.35 8.58 -20.71
C ALA A 392 -13.66 9.05 -19.41
N ASP A 393 -12.78 10.05 -19.50
CA ASP A 393 -12.11 10.66 -18.35
C ASP A 393 -12.95 11.74 -17.66
N ASP A 394 -14.04 12.18 -18.28
CA ASP A 394 -14.95 13.18 -17.71
C ASP A 394 -15.67 12.58 -16.50
N VAL A 395 -15.64 13.30 -15.37
CA VAL A 395 -16.36 12.95 -14.14
C VAL A 395 -17.26 14.10 -13.76
N TRP A 396 -18.54 13.79 -13.56
CA TRP A 396 -19.52 14.75 -13.05
C TRP A 396 -19.90 14.38 -11.62
N GLU A 397 -19.90 15.36 -10.72
CA GLU A 397 -20.39 15.19 -9.36
C GLU A 397 -21.78 15.81 -9.24
N PHE A 398 -22.79 14.96 -9.01
CA PHE A 398 -24.13 15.41 -8.64
C PHE A 398 -24.23 15.53 -7.12
N GLU A 399 -24.59 16.71 -6.62
CA GLU A 399 -24.77 16.98 -5.18
C GLU A 399 -26.20 17.40 -4.86
N SER A 400 -26.84 16.81 -3.84
CA SER A 400 -28.16 17.22 -3.34
C SER A 400 -28.26 17.08 -1.82
N LEU A 401 -29.13 17.86 -1.17
CA LEU A 401 -29.38 17.72 0.26
C LEU A 401 -30.26 16.49 0.53
N VAL A 402 -29.84 15.61 1.44
CA VAL A 402 -30.60 14.43 1.88
C VAL A 402 -31.81 14.86 2.70
N HIS A 403 -32.96 14.26 2.40
CA HIS A 403 -34.25 14.48 3.05
C HIS A 403 -34.82 13.17 3.60
N ASP A 404 -35.27 13.17 4.86
CA ASP A 404 -35.84 12.01 5.56
C ASP A 404 -34.99 10.73 5.48
N GLY A 405 -33.66 10.86 5.46
CA GLY A 405 -32.72 9.74 5.35
C GLY A 405 -32.75 8.99 4.01
N LYS A 406 -33.50 9.46 3.02
CA LYS A 406 -33.59 8.81 1.70
C LYS A 406 -32.43 9.25 0.81
N ARG A 407 -31.68 8.29 0.28
CA ARG A 407 -30.48 8.55 -0.52
C ARG A 407 -30.63 8.18 -2.00
N ASP A 408 -31.79 7.69 -2.41
CA ASP A 408 -32.02 7.28 -3.79
C ASP A 408 -32.05 8.49 -4.74
N VAL A 409 -31.39 8.34 -5.88
CA VAL A 409 -31.48 9.25 -7.04
C VAL A 409 -32.07 8.49 -8.22
N THR A 410 -32.75 9.20 -9.12
CA THR A 410 -33.12 8.66 -10.43
C THR A 410 -32.28 9.28 -11.51
N TYR A 411 -31.95 8.54 -12.56
CA TYR A 411 -31.21 9.09 -13.70
C TYR A 411 -31.65 8.49 -15.03
N THR A 412 -31.49 9.30 -16.08
CA THR A 412 -31.60 8.89 -17.49
C THR A 412 -30.37 9.36 -18.24
N TYR A 413 -30.02 8.70 -19.34
CA TYR A 413 -28.95 9.16 -20.22
C TYR A 413 -29.37 9.11 -21.69
N THR A 414 -28.81 10.02 -22.48
CA THR A 414 -29.03 10.11 -23.92
C THR A 414 -27.70 10.10 -24.67
N VAL A 415 -27.52 9.12 -25.54
CA VAL A 415 -26.35 8.97 -26.41
C VAL A 415 -26.66 9.63 -27.76
N ASN A 416 -25.85 10.61 -28.14
CA ASN A 416 -25.90 11.27 -29.45
C ASN A 416 -24.76 10.74 -30.31
N TYR A 417 -25.05 10.41 -31.57
CA TYR A 417 -24.07 9.83 -32.48
C TYR A 417 -23.55 10.86 -33.50
N GLU A 418 -22.31 10.69 -33.93
CA GLU A 418 -21.72 11.52 -34.97
C GLU A 418 -22.47 11.38 -36.29
N ASN A 419 -22.65 12.49 -37.01
CA ASN A 419 -23.27 12.53 -38.34
C ASN A 419 -24.67 11.88 -38.43
N SER A 420 -25.38 11.77 -37.29
CA SER A 420 -26.70 11.16 -37.19
C SER A 420 -27.67 12.09 -36.48
N ALA A 421 -28.92 12.15 -36.94
CA ALA A 421 -30.01 12.83 -36.24
C ALA A 421 -30.70 11.93 -35.19
N PHE A 422 -30.30 10.65 -35.11
CA PHE A 422 -30.81 9.72 -34.13
C PHE A 422 -30.04 9.87 -32.82
N SER A 423 -30.76 9.80 -31.70
CA SER A 423 -30.20 9.65 -30.36
C SER A 423 -30.88 8.47 -29.66
N PHE A 424 -30.13 7.79 -28.78
CA PHE A 424 -30.67 6.74 -27.94
C PHE A 424 -30.88 7.30 -26.53
N THR A 425 -32.09 7.18 -25.99
CA THR A 425 -32.39 7.58 -24.60
C THR A 425 -32.74 6.33 -23.80
N SER A 426 -32.13 6.20 -22.63
CA SER A 426 -32.39 5.08 -21.73
C SER A 426 -33.77 5.15 -21.08
N GLU A 427 -34.20 4.05 -20.45
CA GLU A 427 -35.22 4.12 -19.41
C GLU A 427 -34.69 4.83 -18.15
N GLU A 428 -35.57 5.10 -17.19
CA GLU A 428 -35.19 5.71 -15.91
C GLU A 428 -34.67 4.64 -14.94
N PHE A 429 -33.48 4.87 -14.39
CA PHE A 429 -32.86 4.02 -13.37
C PHE A 429 -32.95 4.66 -12.00
N THR A 430 -32.86 3.85 -10.95
CA THR A 430 -32.77 4.30 -9.55
C THR A 430 -31.47 3.78 -8.93
N GLU A 431 -30.69 4.65 -8.31
CA GLU A 431 -29.43 4.32 -7.64
C GLU A 431 -29.42 4.84 -6.20
N SER A 432 -28.90 4.04 -5.29
CA SER A 432 -28.78 4.36 -3.85
C SER A 432 -27.33 4.61 -3.42
N GLY A 433 -26.36 4.08 -4.17
CA GLY A 433 -24.92 4.27 -4.00
C GLY A 433 -24.40 5.61 -4.50
N ASP A 434 -23.10 5.85 -4.31
CA ASP A 434 -22.44 7.15 -4.56
C ASP A 434 -21.66 7.20 -5.89
N GLU A 435 -21.81 6.18 -6.73
CA GLU A 435 -21.18 6.08 -8.03
C GLU A 435 -22.16 5.54 -9.08
N VAL A 436 -22.19 6.17 -10.25
CA VAL A 436 -22.96 5.72 -11.42
C VAL A 436 -22.01 5.65 -12.61
N VAL A 437 -21.89 4.46 -13.20
CA VAL A 437 -21.11 4.25 -14.42
C VAL A 437 -22.06 3.88 -15.56
N ILE A 438 -22.12 4.74 -16.59
CA ILE A 438 -22.90 4.51 -17.79
C ILE A 438 -22.03 3.73 -18.79
N ASN A 439 -22.30 2.44 -18.98
CA ASN A 439 -21.63 1.63 -20.00
C ASN A 439 -22.40 1.74 -21.32
N VAL A 440 -21.74 2.26 -22.37
CA VAL A 440 -22.40 2.58 -23.66
C VAL A 440 -22.19 1.52 -24.74
N ASP A 441 -21.37 0.52 -24.45
CA ASP A 441 -20.83 -0.44 -25.43
C ASP A 441 -21.91 -1.30 -26.15
N ASP A 442 -23.12 -1.42 -25.58
CA ASP A 442 -24.25 -2.18 -26.16
C ASP A 442 -25.39 -1.30 -26.72
N LEU A 443 -25.21 0.02 -26.72
CA LEU A 443 -26.27 0.99 -26.97
C LEU A 443 -26.36 1.40 -28.44
N GLY A 444 -26.71 0.47 -29.33
CA GLY A 444 -27.15 0.82 -30.68
C GLY A 444 -26.07 1.12 -31.71
N VAL A 445 -24.82 0.72 -31.46
CA VAL A 445 -23.75 0.70 -32.47
C VAL A 445 -23.32 -0.73 -32.76
N LEU A 446 -23.27 -1.09 -34.04
CA LEU A 446 -22.62 -2.29 -34.52
C LEU A 446 -21.10 -2.03 -34.58
N SER A 447 -20.37 -2.62 -33.64
CA SER A 447 -18.91 -2.59 -33.58
C SER A 447 -18.34 -3.98 -33.87
N VAL A 448 -17.54 -4.10 -34.93
CA VAL A 448 -16.80 -5.32 -35.26
C VAL A 448 -15.37 -4.97 -35.68
N ASP A 449 -14.38 -5.50 -34.96
CA ASP A 449 -12.97 -5.47 -35.30
C ASP A 449 -12.58 -6.75 -36.04
N ILE A 450 -11.93 -6.60 -37.19
CA ILE A 450 -11.63 -7.71 -38.08
C ILE A 450 -10.13 -7.73 -38.29
N ALA A 451 -9.51 -8.87 -38.03
CA ALA A 451 -8.08 -9.03 -38.16
C ALA A 451 -7.75 -10.31 -38.93
N ALA A 452 -6.75 -10.23 -39.80
CA ALA A 452 -6.12 -11.41 -40.38
C ALA A 452 -5.34 -12.17 -39.28
N ASP A 453 -5.57 -13.48 -39.19
CA ASP A 453 -4.95 -14.39 -38.22
C ASP A 453 -4.13 -15.44 -38.98
N GLY A 454 -2.81 -15.22 -39.05
CA GLY A 454 -1.89 -16.18 -39.67
C GLY A 454 -1.94 -16.27 -41.19
N ILE A 455 -2.62 -15.34 -41.88
CA ILE A 455 -2.71 -15.33 -43.35
C ILE A 455 -1.34 -15.06 -44.00
N ASP A 456 -0.89 -15.95 -44.89
CA ASP A 456 0.25 -15.69 -45.76
C ASP A 456 -0.17 -14.83 -46.97
N PHE A 457 -0.08 -13.50 -46.81
CA PHE A 457 -0.45 -12.54 -47.85
C PHE A 457 0.42 -12.63 -49.13
N ALA A 458 1.54 -13.36 -49.13
CA ALA A 458 2.26 -13.63 -50.37
C ALA A 458 1.48 -14.59 -51.28
N ARG A 459 0.71 -15.52 -50.69
CA ARG A 459 -0.13 -16.50 -51.39
C ARG A 459 -1.59 -16.07 -51.49
N VAL A 460 -2.03 -15.24 -50.57
CA VAL A 460 -3.39 -14.67 -50.54
C VAL A 460 -3.29 -13.14 -50.59
N PRO A 461 -3.02 -12.54 -51.76
CA PRO A 461 -2.83 -11.08 -51.85
C PRO A 461 -4.02 -10.26 -51.36
N ARG A 462 -5.24 -10.83 -51.37
CA ARG A 462 -6.44 -10.16 -50.87
C ARG A 462 -7.39 -11.12 -50.19
N THR A 463 -7.86 -10.75 -49.00
CA THR A 463 -8.96 -11.44 -48.30
C THR A 463 -10.14 -10.49 -48.17
N SER A 464 -11.28 -10.83 -48.80
CA SER A 464 -12.50 -10.01 -48.78
C SER A 464 -13.48 -10.57 -47.76
N VAL A 465 -13.92 -9.75 -46.82
CA VAL A 465 -14.87 -10.08 -45.76
C VAL A 465 -16.17 -9.31 -46.00
N GLU A 466 -17.23 -10.02 -46.39
CA GLU A 466 -18.58 -9.47 -46.43
C GLU A 466 -19.26 -9.73 -45.08
N LEU A 467 -19.63 -8.66 -44.38
CA LEU A 467 -20.37 -8.66 -43.12
C LEU A 467 -21.80 -8.21 -43.35
N ARG A 468 -22.74 -8.91 -42.74
CA ARG A 468 -24.17 -8.61 -42.79
C ARG A 468 -24.84 -8.75 -41.43
N TYR A 469 -25.49 -7.69 -40.99
CA TYR A 469 -26.36 -7.63 -39.82
C TYR A 469 -27.80 -7.37 -40.27
N ASP A 470 -28.74 -8.22 -39.85
CA ASP A 470 -30.16 -8.18 -40.23
C ASP A 470 -31.10 -7.69 -39.11
N GLY A 471 -30.61 -6.84 -38.19
CA GLY A 471 -31.45 -6.20 -37.16
C GLY A 471 -32.40 -5.13 -37.71
N ALA A 472 -33.07 -4.36 -36.85
CA ALA A 472 -34.03 -3.34 -37.31
C ALA A 472 -33.42 -2.28 -38.23
N THR A 473 -32.12 -2.01 -38.09
CA THR A 473 -31.32 -1.26 -39.05
C THR A 473 -30.29 -2.20 -39.70
N PRO A 474 -30.58 -2.77 -40.88
CA PRO A 474 -29.67 -3.69 -41.55
C PRO A 474 -28.37 -3.01 -41.97
N VAL A 475 -27.25 -3.71 -41.83
CA VAL A 475 -25.92 -3.26 -42.24
C VAL A 475 -25.29 -4.31 -43.14
N VAL A 476 -24.76 -3.89 -44.29
CA VAL A 476 -23.93 -4.73 -45.17
C VAL A 476 -22.64 -3.98 -45.48
N LYS A 477 -21.49 -4.62 -45.23
CA LYS A 477 -20.16 -4.05 -45.48
C LYS A 477 -19.26 -5.09 -46.11
N THR A 478 -18.47 -4.66 -47.09
CA THR A 478 -17.40 -5.47 -47.68
C THR A 478 -16.07 -4.81 -47.37
N LEU A 479 -15.17 -5.55 -46.72
CA LEU A 479 -13.87 -5.06 -46.27
C LEU A 479 -12.78 -5.94 -46.87
N ASN A 480 -11.64 -5.36 -47.21
CA ASN A 480 -10.52 -6.10 -47.77
C ASN A 480 -9.34 -6.04 -46.81
N LEU A 481 -8.77 -7.20 -46.50
CA LEU A 481 -7.52 -7.34 -45.76
C LEU A 481 -6.40 -7.63 -46.77
N THR A 482 -5.28 -6.92 -46.64
CA THR A 482 -4.04 -7.09 -47.42
C THR A 482 -2.82 -7.03 -46.51
N ALA A 483 -1.61 -7.25 -47.05
CA ALA A 483 -0.37 -7.10 -46.28
C ALA A 483 -0.20 -5.70 -45.67
N GLU A 484 -0.64 -4.66 -46.38
CA GLU A 484 -0.57 -3.26 -45.93
C GLU A 484 -1.71 -2.86 -45.00
N ALA A 485 -2.84 -3.58 -45.07
CA ALA A 485 -4.03 -3.34 -44.27
C ALA A 485 -4.59 -4.68 -43.75
N PRO A 486 -3.91 -5.35 -42.80
CA PRO A 486 -4.32 -6.66 -42.30
C PRO A 486 -5.52 -6.60 -41.34
N ASN A 487 -5.96 -5.38 -40.98
CA ASN A 487 -7.06 -5.14 -40.05
C ASN A 487 -8.09 -4.21 -40.69
N ALA A 488 -9.36 -4.39 -40.32
CA ALA A 488 -10.47 -3.53 -40.70
C ALA A 488 -11.48 -3.40 -39.56
N GLN A 489 -12.32 -2.37 -39.61
CA GLN A 489 -13.31 -2.09 -38.57
C GLN A 489 -14.66 -1.74 -39.18
N VAL A 490 -15.74 -2.19 -38.54
CA VAL A 490 -17.11 -1.74 -38.78
C VAL A 490 -17.60 -1.00 -37.54
N ARG A 491 -18.14 0.21 -37.75
CA ARG A 491 -18.69 1.10 -36.72
C ARG A 491 -19.95 1.77 -37.28
N GLU A 492 -21.10 1.11 -37.15
CA GLU A 492 -22.35 1.56 -37.77
C GLU A 492 -23.47 1.71 -36.74
N VAL A 493 -24.23 2.81 -36.78
CA VAL A 493 -25.33 3.03 -35.84
C VAL A 493 -26.54 2.18 -36.25
N ILE A 494 -26.92 1.22 -35.42
CA ILE A 494 -28.02 0.28 -35.64
C ILE A 494 -29.32 0.64 -34.89
N LYS A 495 -29.31 1.74 -34.12
CA LYS A 495 -30.47 2.39 -33.46
C LYS A 495 -31.17 1.60 -32.36
N GLU A 496 -30.81 0.34 -32.16
CA GLU A 496 -31.28 -0.53 -31.10
C GLU A 496 -30.13 -1.44 -30.67
N ALA A 497 -30.19 -1.94 -29.43
CA ALA A 497 -29.23 -2.93 -28.96
C ALA A 497 -29.17 -4.13 -29.92
N ARG A 498 -27.97 -4.64 -30.17
CA ARG A 498 -27.78 -5.78 -31.07
C ARG A 498 -28.41 -7.02 -30.45
N THR A 499 -29.47 -7.53 -31.08
CA THR A 499 -30.20 -8.72 -30.60
C THR A 499 -29.99 -9.96 -31.46
N THR A 500 -29.35 -9.82 -32.62
CA THR A 500 -29.07 -10.92 -33.55
C THR A 500 -27.58 -11.05 -33.89
N PRO A 501 -27.10 -12.27 -34.22
CA PRO A 501 -25.74 -12.49 -34.71
C PRO A 501 -25.44 -11.72 -36.01
N VAL A 502 -24.18 -11.39 -36.24
CA VAL A 502 -23.71 -10.84 -37.52
C VAL A 502 -23.26 -12.02 -38.37
N THR A 503 -23.75 -12.12 -39.58
CA THR A 503 -23.28 -13.13 -40.54
C THR A 503 -22.10 -12.58 -41.31
N TYR A 504 -21.12 -13.43 -41.62
CA TYR A 504 -20.00 -13.05 -42.46
C TYR A 504 -19.66 -14.14 -43.47
N LYS A 505 -19.05 -13.72 -44.57
CA LYS A 505 -18.54 -14.59 -45.62
C LYS A 505 -17.18 -14.10 -46.07
N VAL A 506 -16.20 -15.01 -46.12
CA VAL A 506 -14.82 -14.68 -46.50
C VAL A 506 -14.51 -15.24 -47.88
N THR A 507 -13.92 -14.41 -48.73
CA THR A 507 -13.41 -14.80 -50.04
C THR A 507 -11.92 -14.47 -50.13
N TYR A 508 -11.10 -15.48 -50.34
CA TYR A 508 -9.64 -15.39 -50.47
C TYR A 508 -9.26 -15.36 -51.95
N SER A 509 -8.64 -14.27 -52.39
CA SER A 509 -8.04 -14.18 -53.73
C SER A 509 -6.59 -14.65 -53.65
N LEU A 510 -6.27 -15.73 -54.35
CA LEU A 510 -4.96 -16.37 -54.36
C LEU A 510 -4.00 -15.69 -55.36
N ASP A 511 -2.70 -15.87 -55.15
CA ASP A 511 -1.62 -15.34 -56.01
C ASP A 511 -1.63 -15.88 -57.44
N ASP A 512 -2.25 -17.04 -57.66
CA ASP A 512 -2.47 -17.64 -58.97
C ASP A 512 -3.73 -17.15 -59.72
N GLY A 513 -4.46 -16.20 -59.12
CA GLY A 513 -5.64 -15.55 -59.71
C GLY A 513 -6.98 -16.24 -59.47
N ARG A 514 -7.03 -17.32 -58.67
CA ARG A 514 -8.29 -17.97 -58.25
C ARG A 514 -8.87 -17.32 -57.00
N ASP A 515 -10.19 -17.45 -56.84
CA ASP A 515 -10.90 -17.05 -55.62
C ASP A 515 -11.44 -18.29 -54.89
N VAL A 516 -11.18 -18.40 -53.59
CA VAL A 516 -11.77 -19.43 -52.73
C VAL A 516 -12.68 -18.80 -51.71
N THR A 517 -13.92 -19.28 -51.69
CA THR A 517 -14.95 -18.80 -50.79
C THR A 517 -15.09 -19.73 -49.60
N GLY A 518 -14.86 -19.21 -48.39
CA GLY A 518 -15.10 -19.95 -47.15
C GLY A 518 -16.59 -20.17 -46.88
N THR A 519 -16.87 -21.09 -45.95
CA THR A 519 -18.24 -21.30 -45.46
C THR A 519 -18.69 -20.06 -44.67
N PRO A 520 -19.95 -19.59 -44.84
CA PRO A 520 -20.47 -18.49 -44.03
C PRO A 520 -20.38 -18.79 -42.53
N GLY A 521 -19.99 -17.78 -41.75
CA GLY A 521 -19.90 -17.86 -40.30
C GLY A 521 -20.78 -16.84 -39.61
N THR A 522 -20.86 -16.93 -38.28
CA THR A 522 -21.54 -15.95 -37.42
C THR A 522 -20.59 -15.38 -36.39
N ILE A 523 -20.79 -14.11 -36.07
CA ILE A 523 -20.28 -13.46 -34.87
C ILE A 523 -21.47 -13.41 -33.92
N ASP A 524 -21.34 -13.96 -32.72
CA ASP A 524 -22.46 -14.04 -31.78
C ASP A 524 -22.74 -12.68 -31.12
N VAL A 525 -23.94 -12.53 -30.55
CA VAL A 525 -24.30 -11.32 -29.78
C VAL A 525 -23.31 -11.15 -28.62
N GLY A 526 -22.84 -9.93 -28.40
CA GLY A 526 -21.79 -9.61 -27.42
C GLY A 526 -20.34 -9.81 -27.90
N GLN A 527 -20.11 -10.51 -29.02
CA GLN A 527 -18.78 -10.58 -29.64
C GLN A 527 -18.56 -9.41 -30.60
N THR A 528 -17.42 -8.73 -30.45
CA THR A 528 -17.03 -7.54 -31.23
C THR A 528 -15.79 -7.78 -32.10
N THR A 529 -15.28 -9.01 -32.16
CA THR A 529 -14.06 -9.34 -32.91
C THR A 529 -14.28 -10.51 -33.88
N LEU A 530 -13.69 -10.43 -35.07
CA LEU A 530 -13.62 -11.49 -36.07
C LEU A 530 -12.16 -11.73 -36.47
N SER A 531 -11.63 -12.91 -36.13
CA SER A 531 -10.33 -13.38 -36.62
C SER A 531 -10.51 -14.17 -37.91
N VAL A 532 -9.96 -13.66 -39.01
CA VAL A 532 -10.01 -14.30 -40.33
C VAL A 532 -8.74 -15.12 -40.51
N ARG A 533 -8.87 -16.45 -40.43
CA ARG A 533 -7.73 -17.36 -40.52
C ARG A 533 -7.26 -17.58 -41.95
N ASP A 534 -6.02 -18.06 -42.09
CA ASP A 534 -5.54 -18.55 -43.38
C ASP A 534 -6.48 -19.64 -43.96
N PRO A 535 -6.80 -19.59 -45.27
CA PRO A 535 -7.64 -20.60 -45.89
C PRO A 535 -7.02 -22.01 -45.91
N PHE A 536 -5.69 -22.13 -45.82
CA PHE A 536 -4.97 -23.39 -45.90
C PHE A 536 -4.71 -23.99 -44.50
N GLY A 537 -4.96 -25.29 -44.38
CA GLY A 537 -4.57 -26.11 -43.23
C GLY A 537 -3.12 -26.57 -43.29
N ALA A 538 -2.82 -27.67 -42.59
CA ALA A 538 -1.50 -28.29 -42.64
C ALA A 538 -1.14 -28.71 -44.08
N PRO A 539 0.12 -28.54 -44.53
CA PRO A 539 0.50 -28.92 -45.88
C PRO A 539 0.39 -30.44 -46.05
N ARG A 540 -0.19 -30.87 -47.16
CA ARG A 540 -0.20 -32.28 -47.55
C ARG A 540 1.13 -32.63 -48.21
N THR A 541 1.72 -33.75 -47.80
CA THR A 541 2.99 -34.26 -48.37
C THR A 541 2.77 -35.59 -49.06
N ILE A 542 3.11 -35.67 -50.34
CA ILE A 542 3.06 -36.88 -51.16
C ILE A 542 4.49 -37.34 -51.45
N THR A 543 4.81 -38.58 -51.11
CA THR A 543 6.12 -39.19 -51.35
C THR A 543 6.05 -40.15 -52.51
N PHE A 544 6.77 -39.87 -53.59
CA PHE A 544 6.98 -40.82 -54.67
C PHE A 544 8.24 -41.63 -54.40
N ARG A 545 8.16 -42.97 -54.49
CA ARG A 545 9.30 -43.87 -54.25
C ARG A 545 9.49 -44.83 -55.42
N ALA A 546 10.70 -44.91 -55.94
CA ALA A 546 11.04 -45.84 -57.00
C ALA A 546 11.35 -47.24 -56.46
N LEU A 547 10.83 -48.28 -57.13
CA LEU A 547 11.08 -49.70 -56.89
C LEU A 547 11.70 -50.35 -58.14
N GLY A 548 12.50 -51.41 -57.93
CA GLY A 548 13.27 -52.11 -58.97
C GLY A 548 14.79 -51.88 -58.86
N ASP A 549 15.56 -52.46 -59.79
CA ASP A 549 17.02 -52.30 -59.82
C ASP A 549 17.42 -50.99 -60.52
N LEU A 550 17.43 -49.90 -59.73
CA LEU A 550 17.89 -48.58 -60.16
C LEU A 550 19.40 -48.52 -60.47
N ALA A 551 20.18 -49.51 -60.00
CA ALA A 551 21.64 -49.51 -60.19
C ALA A 551 22.02 -50.09 -61.55
N ASN A 552 21.32 -51.10 -62.04
CA ASN A 552 21.72 -51.85 -63.24
C ASN A 552 20.67 -51.87 -64.36
N GLU A 553 19.37 -51.78 -64.07
CA GLU A 553 18.32 -52.01 -65.07
C GLU A 553 17.52 -50.75 -65.38
N ILE A 554 17.10 -50.01 -64.34
CA ILE A 554 16.29 -48.80 -64.46
C ILE A 554 17.23 -47.59 -64.47
N ALA A 555 17.11 -46.75 -65.51
CA ALA A 555 17.80 -45.47 -65.58
C ALA A 555 17.06 -44.39 -64.78
N SER A 556 15.75 -44.28 -64.97
CA SER A 556 14.89 -43.37 -64.20
C SER A 556 13.41 -43.74 -64.29
N VAL A 557 12.60 -43.20 -63.38
CA VAL A 557 11.13 -43.26 -63.42
C VAL A 557 10.59 -41.83 -63.44
N THR A 558 9.94 -41.44 -64.54
CA THR A 558 9.29 -40.13 -64.68
C THR A 558 7.83 -40.24 -64.29
N ILE A 559 7.34 -39.27 -63.51
CA ILE A 559 5.99 -39.25 -62.94
C ILE A 559 5.39 -37.86 -63.17
N ASP A 560 4.20 -37.81 -63.75
CA ASP A 560 3.34 -36.62 -63.78
C ASP A 560 2.16 -36.86 -62.84
N ALA A 561 2.05 -36.01 -61.82
CA ALA A 561 1.04 -36.10 -60.77
C ALA A 561 0.18 -34.84 -60.68
N THR A 562 -1.11 -35.03 -60.45
CA THR A 562 -2.09 -33.97 -60.20
C THR A 562 -2.87 -34.30 -58.94
N TYR A 563 -2.82 -33.41 -57.96
CA TYR A 563 -3.72 -33.41 -56.80
C TYR A 563 -4.97 -32.62 -57.14
N THR A 564 -6.13 -33.15 -56.78
CA THR A 564 -7.43 -32.47 -56.96
C THR A 564 -8.28 -32.60 -55.70
N ASP A 565 -8.78 -31.46 -55.24
CA ASP A 565 -9.81 -31.31 -54.21
C ASP A 565 -11.05 -30.65 -54.83
N PRO A 566 -12.05 -31.46 -55.24
CA PRO A 566 -13.26 -30.95 -55.87
C PRO A 566 -14.12 -30.07 -54.96
N GLY A 567 -14.02 -30.24 -53.63
CA GLY A 567 -14.82 -29.48 -52.67
C GLY A 567 -14.46 -27.99 -52.63
N ASN A 568 -13.20 -27.68 -52.94
CA ASN A 568 -12.62 -26.33 -52.87
C ASN A 568 -12.16 -25.80 -54.24
N ASP A 569 -12.50 -26.49 -55.34
CA ASP A 569 -12.01 -26.21 -56.71
C ASP A 569 -10.47 -26.02 -56.77
N TYR A 570 -9.76 -26.89 -56.05
CA TYR A 570 -8.33 -26.74 -55.82
C TYR A 570 -7.52 -27.84 -56.49
N THR A 571 -6.55 -27.46 -57.34
CA THR A 571 -5.68 -28.39 -58.07
C THR A 571 -4.22 -27.99 -57.93
N GLN A 572 -3.35 -28.99 -57.73
CA GLN A 572 -1.89 -28.83 -57.70
C GLN A 572 -1.24 -29.84 -58.65
N LYS A 573 -0.15 -29.48 -59.32
CA LYS A 573 0.53 -30.33 -60.31
C LYS A 573 2.02 -30.45 -60.01
N LYS A 574 2.58 -31.63 -60.23
CA LYS A 574 4.00 -31.91 -60.04
C LYS A 574 4.50 -32.94 -61.04
N THR A 575 5.64 -32.65 -61.67
CA THR A 575 6.43 -33.64 -62.39
C THR A 575 7.64 -34.03 -61.52
N ALA A 576 7.94 -35.33 -61.47
CA ALA A 576 9.03 -35.91 -60.71
C ALA A 576 9.83 -36.88 -61.58
N VAL A 577 11.15 -36.95 -61.37
CA VAL A 577 12.03 -37.93 -62.01
C VAL A 577 12.85 -38.60 -60.91
N LEU A 578 12.64 -39.89 -60.72
CA LEU A 578 13.34 -40.70 -59.72
C LEU A 578 14.45 -41.51 -60.38
N SER A 579 15.60 -41.66 -59.72
CA SER A 579 16.77 -42.38 -60.23
C SER A 579 17.55 -43.02 -59.07
N ALA A 580 18.70 -43.65 -59.34
CA ALA A 580 19.57 -44.16 -58.28
C ALA A 580 20.05 -43.06 -57.31
N ASP A 581 20.33 -41.86 -57.82
CA ASP A 581 20.77 -40.72 -57.00
C ASP A 581 19.61 -40.07 -56.24
N MET A 582 18.38 -40.21 -56.75
CA MET A 582 17.16 -39.68 -56.15
C MET A 582 16.04 -40.73 -56.16
N PRO A 583 16.11 -41.75 -55.27
CA PRO A 583 15.18 -42.88 -55.30
C PRO A 583 13.79 -42.52 -54.76
N PHE A 584 13.63 -41.33 -54.17
CA PHE A 584 12.34 -40.79 -53.74
C PHE A 584 12.28 -39.26 -53.87
N LEU A 585 11.07 -38.72 -53.95
CA LEU A 585 10.77 -37.28 -53.95
C LEU A 585 9.59 -37.02 -53.01
N GLU A 586 9.73 -36.04 -52.12
CA GLU A 586 8.62 -35.48 -51.35
C GLU A 586 8.06 -34.23 -52.05
N TRP A 587 6.74 -34.21 -52.21
CA TRP A 587 5.99 -33.08 -52.75
C TRP A 587 5.03 -32.56 -51.67
N ALA A 588 5.43 -31.48 -51.01
CA ALA A 588 4.61 -30.77 -50.04
C ALA A 588 3.91 -29.55 -50.69
N PHE A 589 2.61 -29.39 -50.43
CA PHE A 589 1.81 -28.27 -50.92
C PHE A 589 0.68 -27.93 -49.94
N PRO A 590 0.22 -26.67 -49.86
CA PRO A 590 -0.86 -26.28 -48.97
C PRO A 590 -2.19 -26.88 -49.46
N VAL A 591 -3.08 -27.22 -48.53
CA VAL A 591 -4.42 -27.75 -48.81
C VAL A 591 -5.41 -27.15 -47.82
N PHE A 592 -6.69 -27.10 -48.17
CA PHE A 592 -7.75 -26.64 -47.28
C PHE A 592 -8.02 -27.64 -46.14
N ASP A 593 -7.88 -28.93 -46.46
CA ASP A 593 -8.05 -30.06 -45.55
C ASP A 593 -7.04 -31.14 -45.96
N ASP A 594 -6.21 -31.59 -45.02
CA ASP A 594 -5.15 -32.59 -45.26
C ASP A 594 -5.68 -34.02 -45.41
N THR A 595 -6.95 -34.24 -45.07
CA THR A 595 -7.67 -35.50 -45.25
C THR A 595 -8.50 -35.55 -46.53
N ALA A 596 -8.73 -34.41 -47.18
CA ALA A 596 -9.52 -34.30 -48.40
C ALA A 596 -8.67 -34.39 -49.68
N GLY A 597 -9.31 -34.66 -50.82
CA GLY A 597 -8.69 -34.70 -52.14
C GLY A 597 -7.94 -35.99 -52.48
N SER A 598 -7.58 -36.14 -53.76
CA SER A 598 -6.90 -37.33 -54.31
C SER A 598 -5.77 -36.96 -55.27
N VAL A 599 -4.80 -37.85 -55.43
CA VAL A 599 -3.69 -37.70 -56.37
C VAL A 599 -3.89 -38.67 -57.53
N THR A 600 -3.89 -38.14 -58.75
CA THR A 600 -3.82 -38.94 -59.98
C THR A 600 -2.44 -38.80 -60.58
N TYR A 601 -1.75 -39.93 -60.82
CA TYR A 601 -0.38 -39.95 -61.35
C TYR A 601 -0.23 -40.93 -62.52
N SER A 602 0.65 -40.61 -63.46
CA SER A 602 1.01 -41.43 -64.62
C SER A 602 2.46 -41.19 -65.00
N GLY A 603 3.04 -41.99 -65.89
CA GLY A 603 4.43 -41.78 -66.26
C GLY A 603 5.05 -42.93 -67.03
N PHE A 604 6.37 -43.04 -66.97
CA PHE A 604 7.12 -44.12 -67.63
C PHE A 604 8.44 -44.43 -66.93
N ILE A 605 8.88 -45.68 -67.05
CA ILE A 605 10.18 -46.18 -66.62
C ILE A 605 11.12 -46.11 -67.84
N SER A 606 12.25 -45.44 -67.70
CA SER A 606 13.35 -45.47 -68.67
C SER A 606 14.36 -46.52 -68.24
N ARG A 607 14.69 -47.47 -69.13
CA ARG A 607 15.66 -48.54 -68.89
C ARG A 607 17.05 -48.14 -69.37
N LYS A 608 18.10 -48.74 -68.79
CA LYS A 608 19.49 -48.50 -69.21
C LYS A 608 19.81 -49.03 -70.61
N ASP A 609 19.02 -49.96 -71.13
CA ASP A 609 19.12 -50.47 -72.50
C ASP A 609 18.50 -49.52 -73.55
N GLY A 610 17.90 -48.41 -73.12
CA GLY A 610 17.27 -47.40 -73.97
C GLY A 610 15.78 -47.63 -74.22
N THR A 611 15.17 -48.69 -73.70
CA THR A 611 13.72 -48.91 -73.79
C THR A 611 12.94 -48.10 -72.75
N THR A 612 11.66 -47.86 -73.02
CA THR A 612 10.75 -47.19 -72.08
C THR A 612 9.46 -47.98 -71.88
N GLU A 613 8.96 -47.98 -70.64
CA GLU A 613 7.75 -48.70 -70.23
C GLU A 613 6.78 -47.73 -69.57
N PRO A 614 5.67 -47.35 -70.23
CA PRO A 614 4.69 -46.43 -69.66
C PRO A 614 3.80 -47.12 -68.62
N PHE A 615 3.37 -46.38 -67.60
CA PHE A 615 2.29 -46.77 -66.70
C PHE A 615 1.15 -45.74 -66.74
N GLY A 616 -0.07 -46.27 -66.77
CA GLY A 616 -1.29 -45.47 -66.95
C GLY A 616 -1.67 -44.62 -65.73
N PRO A 617 -2.64 -43.70 -65.91
CA PRO A 617 -3.14 -42.89 -64.82
C PRO A 617 -3.75 -43.76 -63.71
N THR A 618 -3.25 -43.56 -62.50
CA THR A 618 -3.71 -44.22 -61.28
C THR A 618 -4.10 -43.16 -60.27
N THR A 619 -5.27 -43.30 -59.65
CA THR A 619 -5.77 -42.38 -58.63
C THR A 619 -5.69 -43.04 -57.26
N THR A 620 -5.12 -42.34 -56.28
CA THR A 620 -5.03 -42.79 -54.90
C THR A 620 -5.23 -41.64 -53.91
N THR A 621 -5.56 -41.99 -52.67
CA THR A 621 -5.55 -41.10 -51.50
C THR A 621 -4.31 -41.28 -50.64
N ASP A 622 -3.44 -42.25 -50.96
CA ASP A 622 -2.26 -42.57 -50.17
C ASP A 622 -1.20 -41.47 -50.24
N SER A 623 -0.48 -41.26 -49.14
CA SER A 623 0.62 -40.29 -49.06
C SER A 623 1.96 -40.85 -49.54
N ILE A 624 2.08 -42.17 -49.74
CA ILE A 624 3.28 -42.83 -50.27
C ILE A 624 2.89 -43.62 -51.52
N ILE A 625 3.47 -43.24 -52.65
CA ILE A 625 3.20 -43.82 -53.96
C ILE A 625 4.46 -44.53 -54.45
N ALA A 626 4.39 -45.87 -54.54
CA ALA A 626 5.45 -46.68 -55.12
C ALA A 626 5.29 -46.77 -56.64
N VAL A 627 6.36 -46.50 -57.38
CA VAL A 627 6.41 -46.56 -58.85
C VAL A 627 7.66 -47.31 -59.31
N GLY A 628 7.65 -47.91 -60.50
CA GLY A 628 8.77 -48.71 -61.00
C GLY A 628 8.40 -50.19 -61.13
N GLU A 629 9.38 -51.08 -61.00
CA GLU A 629 9.15 -52.52 -61.10
C GLU A 629 8.65 -53.10 -59.78
N ILE A 630 7.39 -53.53 -59.79
CA ILE A 630 6.74 -54.17 -58.66
C ILE A 630 6.70 -55.68 -58.95
N VAL A 631 7.41 -56.47 -58.15
CA VAL A 631 7.42 -57.96 -58.22
C VAL A 631 6.55 -58.52 -57.10
N ALA A 632 5.71 -59.51 -57.41
CA ALA A 632 4.79 -60.12 -56.46
C ALA A 632 5.40 -61.31 -55.69
N ASP A 633 6.20 -62.16 -56.37
CA ASP A 633 6.95 -63.29 -55.76
C ASP A 633 8.10 -63.76 -56.69
N LYS A 634 8.82 -64.85 -56.38
CA LYS A 634 9.87 -65.44 -57.23
C LYS A 634 9.76 -66.97 -57.36
N LEU A 635 10.11 -67.51 -58.53
CA LEU A 635 10.19 -68.95 -58.80
C LEU A 635 11.64 -69.40 -58.99
N ASP A 636 12.10 -70.36 -58.18
CA ASP A 636 13.44 -70.97 -58.28
C ASP A 636 13.35 -72.42 -58.79
N VAL A 637 13.98 -72.71 -59.93
CA VAL A 637 14.02 -74.05 -60.57
C VAL A 637 15.43 -74.64 -60.49
N THR A 638 15.57 -75.83 -59.90
CA THR A 638 16.85 -76.53 -59.71
C THR A 638 17.02 -77.69 -60.69
N ILE A 639 18.22 -77.90 -61.25
CA ILE A 639 18.48 -79.00 -62.20
C ILE A 639 19.43 -80.02 -61.59
N MET A 640 18.96 -81.26 -61.37
CA MET A 640 19.73 -82.35 -60.77
C MET A 640 20.09 -83.44 -61.79
N THR A 641 21.36 -83.58 -62.12
CA THR A 641 21.84 -84.54 -63.14
C THR A 641 22.29 -85.90 -62.59
N ASN A 642 21.96 -86.19 -61.33
CA ASN A 642 22.36 -87.40 -60.62
C ASN A 642 21.73 -88.70 -61.18
N LEU A 643 20.61 -88.61 -61.89
CA LEU A 643 19.94 -89.76 -62.51
C LEU A 643 20.40 -90.05 -63.95
N VAL A 644 21.31 -89.24 -64.50
CA VAL A 644 21.87 -89.47 -65.84
C VAL A 644 22.88 -90.62 -65.79
N ASP A 645 22.66 -91.65 -66.62
CA ASP A 645 23.65 -92.71 -66.85
C ASP A 645 24.76 -92.20 -67.78
N TRP A 646 25.78 -91.57 -67.19
CA TRP A 646 26.94 -91.01 -67.90
C TRP A 646 27.82 -92.05 -68.61
N THR A 647 27.59 -93.35 -68.39
CA THR A 647 28.26 -94.38 -69.20
C THR A 647 27.69 -94.46 -70.62
N LYS A 648 26.47 -93.97 -70.82
CA LYS A 648 25.77 -93.94 -72.11
C LYS A 648 25.64 -92.53 -72.68
N VAL A 649 25.57 -91.52 -71.81
CA VAL A 649 25.35 -90.11 -72.17
C VAL A 649 26.67 -89.35 -72.13
N LYS A 650 26.98 -88.64 -73.22
CA LYS A 650 28.14 -87.75 -73.33
C LYS A 650 27.84 -86.33 -72.84
N VAL A 651 26.68 -85.78 -73.20
CA VAL A 651 26.26 -84.42 -72.83
C VAL A 651 24.73 -84.38 -72.67
N VAL A 652 24.25 -83.59 -71.71
CA VAL A 652 22.84 -83.18 -71.57
C VAL A 652 22.71 -81.67 -71.73
N LEU A 653 21.76 -81.25 -72.55
CA LEU A 653 21.29 -79.87 -72.64
C LEU A 653 19.88 -79.79 -72.06
N VAL A 654 19.66 -78.91 -71.08
CA VAL A 654 18.36 -78.59 -70.49
C VAL A 654 18.00 -77.16 -70.86
N ALA A 655 17.04 -77.00 -71.78
CA ALA A 655 16.48 -75.71 -72.14
C ALA A 655 15.19 -75.47 -71.35
N LEU A 656 15.14 -74.35 -70.61
CA LEU A 656 14.00 -73.95 -69.80
C LEU A 656 13.39 -72.65 -70.34
N ALA A 657 12.06 -72.56 -70.39
CA ALA A 657 11.35 -71.35 -70.77
C ALA A 657 10.09 -71.12 -69.93
N TYR A 658 9.91 -69.91 -69.42
CA TYR A 658 8.79 -69.45 -68.61
C TYR A 658 8.05 -68.36 -69.38
N LEU A 659 6.72 -68.46 -69.40
CA LEU A 659 5.87 -67.57 -70.16
C LEU A 659 4.63 -67.21 -69.33
N ASP A 660 4.51 -65.92 -69.03
CA ASP A 660 3.32 -65.30 -68.48
C ASP A 660 2.86 -64.22 -69.47
N GLU A 661 1.96 -64.62 -70.38
CA GLU A 661 1.46 -63.72 -71.42
C GLU A 661 0.60 -62.59 -70.85
N THR A 662 -0.10 -62.85 -69.73
CA THR A 662 -0.97 -61.87 -69.08
C THR A 662 -0.17 -60.71 -68.50
N ASN A 663 0.99 -61.01 -67.88
CA ASN A 663 1.88 -59.99 -67.32
C ASN A 663 3.09 -59.66 -68.20
N ALA A 664 3.08 -60.16 -69.44
CA ALA A 664 4.13 -59.99 -70.45
C ALA A 664 5.55 -60.41 -69.99
N VAL A 665 5.66 -61.39 -69.10
CA VAL A 665 6.96 -61.92 -68.64
C VAL A 665 7.38 -63.10 -69.53
N ARG A 666 8.59 -63.03 -70.09
CA ARG A 666 9.17 -64.07 -70.94
C ARG A 666 10.61 -64.33 -70.54
N GLU A 667 10.88 -65.48 -69.93
CA GLU A 667 12.21 -65.86 -69.48
C GLU A 667 12.64 -67.16 -70.15
N ARG A 668 13.90 -67.26 -70.60
CA ARG A 668 14.45 -68.49 -71.19
C ARG A 668 15.91 -68.66 -70.81
N LYS A 669 16.28 -69.88 -70.43
CA LYS A 669 17.66 -70.20 -70.05
C LYS A 669 18.03 -71.64 -70.40
N ASP A 670 19.21 -71.82 -70.98
CA ASP A 670 19.75 -73.12 -71.39
C ASP A 670 20.94 -73.51 -70.50
N PHE A 671 20.97 -74.77 -70.06
CA PHE A 671 22.01 -75.34 -69.20
C PHE A 671 22.63 -76.58 -69.85
N THR A 672 23.95 -76.70 -69.87
CA THR A 672 24.67 -77.84 -70.49
C THR A 672 25.52 -78.57 -69.46
N PHE A 673 25.54 -79.90 -69.51
CA PHE A 673 26.23 -80.79 -68.57
C PHE A 673 26.93 -81.94 -69.30
N ASP A 674 28.19 -82.21 -69.01
CA ASP A 674 29.01 -83.30 -69.58
C ASP A 674 29.50 -84.33 -68.52
N ALA A 675 29.19 -84.05 -67.24
CA ALA A 675 29.43 -84.91 -66.09
C ALA A 675 28.42 -84.56 -64.96
N PRO A 676 28.30 -85.35 -63.88
CA PRO A 676 27.49 -84.98 -62.72
C PRO A 676 27.90 -83.61 -62.18
N ALA A 677 26.93 -82.71 -61.99
CA ALA A 677 27.20 -81.40 -61.41
C ALA A 677 27.41 -81.53 -59.89
N ALA A 678 28.54 -81.03 -59.37
CA ALA A 678 28.81 -81.02 -57.93
C ALA A 678 27.85 -80.11 -57.15
N THR A 679 27.38 -79.03 -57.77
CA THR A 679 26.34 -78.13 -57.25
C THR A 679 25.26 -77.96 -58.32
N PRO A 680 24.00 -78.33 -58.06
CA PRO A 680 22.89 -78.12 -58.98
C PRO A 680 22.69 -76.62 -59.29
N PRO A 681 22.65 -76.19 -60.56
CA PRO A 681 22.34 -74.81 -60.91
C PRO A 681 20.86 -74.49 -60.63
N VAL A 682 20.59 -73.23 -60.26
CA VAL A 682 19.25 -72.69 -60.02
C VAL A 682 18.94 -71.60 -61.06
N TRP A 683 17.72 -71.61 -61.57
CA TRP A 683 17.15 -70.56 -62.40
C TRP A 683 16.05 -69.83 -61.64
N THR A 684 16.24 -68.54 -61.38
CA THR A 684 15.29 -67.67 -60.65
C THR A 684 14.51 -66.80 -61.63
N ILE A 685 13.19 -66.71 -61.44
CA ILE A 685 12.27 -65.93 -62.26
C ILE A 685 11.45 -65.00 -61.35
N PRO A 686 11.41 -63.67 -61.60
CA PRO A 686 10.51 -62.76 -60.91
C PRO A 686 9.07 -62.95 -61.39
N LEU A 687 8.15 -63.25 -60.47
CA LEU A 687 6.74 -63.47 -60.77
C LEU A 687 5.95 -62.16 -60.59
N LYS A 688 5.22 -61.76 -61.63
CA LYS A 688 4.19 -60.72 -61.55
C LYS A 688 2.83 -61.27 -61.08
N ASP A 689 2.57 -62.56 -61.32
CA ASP A 689 1.48 -63.33 -60.71
C ASP A 689 2.06 -64.50 -59.90
N PRO A 690 1.91 -64.51 -58.56
CA PRO A 690 2.46 -65.57 -57.72
C PRO A 690 1.84 -66.96 -58.00
N ALA A 691 0.66 -67.03 -58.65
CA ALA A 691 0.04 -68.31 -59.01
C ALA A 691 0.64 -68.94 -60.28
N LYS A 692 1.31 -68.14 -61.14
CA LYS A 692 1.87 -68.61 -62.41
C LYS A 692 3.28 -69.18 -62.19
N THR A 693 3.36 -70.48 -61.89
CA THR A 693 4.63 -71.16 -61.53
C THR A 693 5.05 -72.25 -62.51
N ASP A 694 4.26 -72.49 -63.56
CA ASP A 694 4.56 -73.47 -64.60
C ASP A 694 5.58 -72.94 -65.61
N PHE A 695 6.52 -73.79 -66.01
CA PHE A 695 7.51 -73.51 -67.06
C PHE A 695 7.64 -74.72 -67.99
N THR A 696 8.32 -74.55 -69.12
CA THR A 696 8.55 -75.63 -70.09
C THR A 696 10.00 -76.07 -70.05
N SER A 697 10.24 -77.37 -70.05
CA SER A 697 11.58 -77.97 -70.14
C SER A 697 11.73 -78.75 -71.46
N THR A 698 12.92 -78.70 -72.06
CA THR A 698 13.32 -79.59 -73.15
C THR A 698 14.71 -80.11 -72.86
N ILE A 699 14.85 -81.44 -72.78
CA ILE A 699 16.09 -82.11 -72.40
C ILE A 699 16.63 -82.87 -73.61
N THR A 700 17.84 -82.55 -74.04
CA THR A 700 18.53 -83.25 -75.14
C THR A 700 19.72 -84.02 -74.62
N PHE A 701 19.69 -85.35 -74.74
CA PHE A 701 20.80 -86.26 -74.44
C PHE A 701 21.59 -86.53 -75.72
N PHE A 702 22.89 -86.29 -75.68
CA PHE A 702 23.84 -86.70 -76.71
C PHE A 702 24.55 -87.97 -76.23
N LEU A 703 24.39 -89.07 -76.96
CA LEU A 703 24.87 -90.39 -76.56
C LEU A 703 26.32 -90.65 -77.02
N MET A 704 26.98 -91.61 -76.36
CA MET A 704 28.36 -92.01 -76.68
C MET A 704 28.52 -92.60 -78.08
N ASP A 705 27.46 -93.15 -78.67
CA ASP A 705 27.44 -93.68 -80.03
C ASP A 705 27.28 -92.61 -81.13
N GLY A 706 27.14 -91.34 -80.75
CA GLY A 706 26.96 -90.20 -81.65
C GLY A 706 25.50 -89.89 -82.00
N THR A 707 24.54 -90.67 -81.52
CA THR A 707 23.10 -90.36 -81.66
C THR A 707 22.62 -89.38 -80.58
N ARG A 708 21.43 -88.82 -80.75
CA ARG A 708 20.80 -87.96 -79.73
C ARG A 708 19.36 -88.38 -79.45
N LYS A 709 18.94 -88.28 -78.19
CA LYS A 709 17.53 -88.41 -77.76
C LYS A 709 17.06 -87.07 -77.20
N VAL A 710 15.88 -86.62 -77.61
CA VAL A 710 15.24 -85.38 -77.11
C VAL A 710 13.98 -85.76 -76.34
N VAL A 711 13.82 -85.19 -75.15
CA VAL A 711 12.66 -85.33 -74.28
C VAL A 711 12.01 -83.96 -74.13
N GLY A 712 10.71 -83.87 -74.40
CA GLY A 712 9.94 -82.62 -74.38
C GLY A 712 9.75 -81.98 -75.75
N PRO A 713 9.21 -80.74 -75.81
CA PRO A 713 8.94 -79.87 -74.67
C PRO A 713 7.85 -80.44 -73.73
N THR A 714 8.08 -80.33 -72.42
CA THR A 714 7.15 -80.76 -71.37
C THR A 714 6.86 -79.57 -70.46
N THR A 715 5.60 -79.37 -70.09
CA THR A 715 5.22 -78.40 -69.05
C THR A 715 5.50 -79.00 -67.69
N GLU A 716 6.30 -78.29 -66.91
CA GLU A 716 6.75 -78.63 -65.58
C GLU A 716 6.04 -77.76 -64.56
N THR A 717 5.53 -78.39 -63.50
CA THR A 717 4.97 -77.70 -62.33
C THR A 717 5.83 -77.91 -61.08
N GLY A 718 6.89 -78.72 -61.18
CA GLY A 718 7.84 -78.98 -60.10
C GLY A 718 9.03 -78.04 -60.16
N THR A 719 9.60 -77.70 -59.00
CA THR A 719 10.77 -76.82 -58.88
C THR A 719 12.11 -77.54 -59.07
N THR A 720 12.09 -78.82 -59.47
CA THR A 720 13.30 -79.61 -59.71
C THR A 720 13.16 -80.44 -60.99
N ILE A 721 14.17 -80.36 -61.85
CA ILE A 721 14.28 -81.15 -63.08
C ILE A 721 15.34 -82.24 -62.88
N PHE A 722 14.95 -83.50 -63.16
CA PHE A 722 15.84 -84.64 -63.20
C PHE A 722 15.97 -85.16 -64.63
N PRO A 723 17.06 -84.82 -65.36
CA PRO A 723 17.32 -85.42 -66.65
C PRO A 723 17.56 -86.93 -66.50
N GLU A 724 16.71 -87.74 -67.11
CA GLU A 724 16.88 -89.20 -67.20
C GLU A 724 16.77 -89.65 -68.66
N LEU A 725 17.70 -90.51 -69.10
CA LEU A 725 17.72 -91.02 -70.46
C LEU A 725 16.54 -92.00 -70.64
N PRO A 726 15.59 -91.77 -71.57
CA PRO A 726 14.46 -92.68 -71.76
C PRO A 726 14.95 -94.03 -72.29
N ALA A 727 14.26 -95.10 -71.87
CA ALA A 727 14.56 -96.49 -72.19
C ALA A 727 14.80 -96.75 -73.70
#